data_AF-A0A9P9XCI0-F1
#
_entry.id   AF-A0A9P9XCI0-F1
#
_cell.length_a   1.000
_cell.length_b   1.000
_cell.length_c   1.000
_cell.angle_alpha   90.00
_cell.angle_beta   90.00
_cell.angle_gamma   90.00
#
_symmetry.space_group_name_H-M   'P 1'
#
loop_
_entity.id
_entity.type
_entity.pdbx_description
1 polymer ?
#
loop_
_entity_poly.entity_id
_entity_poly.type
_entity_poly.pdbx_seq_one_letter_code
_entity_poly.pdbx_strand_id
1 'polypeptide(L)'
;MSSPLRSNPSSANRGLATQSSRKRGRTNGDDGSSIGPASSPMPSSPPAPFMAHGGDDDEDIEDEAEIQDDLDELDEMAEDEVDLFREGFEVDYRARDDDGYEGIDIDDEGEYGDMDLAARRRLEATLNRRDREVARRQRVPAAFLPGEDDEGDIDLSAQPRRRRHRYDEDPDEDMDADIMDEELSLEALQDVKAASLTEWVSQPFVQRTIKREFKAFLTEYTDDHGSSVYGNRIRTLGEINAESLEVSYEELSTSKAILAYFLANAPSEMLKLFDEVAMDVVLLHYPDYERIHSEIHVRIFDLPVHYTLRQLRQSHLNCLVRVSGVVTKRTGVFPQLKYVKFDCTKCGVTLGPFQQEANTEVKVSYCQACQSRGPFTLNSEKTVYRNYQKLTLQESPGTVPAGRLPRHRDVILLWDLIDKAKPGEEIEVTGVYRNNYDAQLNNRNGFPVFATILEANNVVKSHDQLAGFRMTEEDENEIRKLSREPGIIEKIINSMAPSIYGHNDIKTAVALSLFGGVAKVGRGSHQVRGDINVLLLGDPGTAKSQVLKYVEKTAHRAVFATGQGASAVGLTASVRRDPLTSEWTLEGGALVLADKGTCLIDEFDKMNDQDRTSIHEAMEQQTISISKAGIVTTLQARCGIIAAANPIGGRYNSTIPFSANVELTEPILSRFDILCVVRDTVEPEEDERLARFIVGSHSRSHPSTSQPGEDSMDVEHESENQETQAESQKKESEIPQELLRKYILYARDRVSPKLYNMDEDKVARLFADMRRESLATGAYPITVRHLEAIIRISEAFAKMRLSEYCKAEDIDRAIAVTVESFVGSQKVSCKKALARAFAKYTLNKPGSQRRAGAGSQATRRAGAVRA
;
A
#
# COMPACT_ATOMS: atom_id res chain seq x y z
N MET A 1 -49.04 46.71 -16.21
CA MET A 1 -49.12 46.97 -17.66
C MET A 1 -48.65 45.72 -18.40
N SER A 2 -49.26 45.40 -19.55
CA SER A 2 -48.78 44.50 -20.63
C SER A 2 -47.82 43.33 -20.28
N SER A 3 -48.40 42.13 -20.17
CA SER A 3 -47.82 40.84 -20.65
C SER A 3 -48.06 40.74 -22.19
N PRO A 4 -47.95 39.57 -22.90
CA PRO A 4 -47.51 38.20 -22.57
C PRO A 4 -46.24 37.81 -23.40
N LEU A 5 -45.78 36.58 -23.67
CA LEU A 5 -46.19 35.15 -23.51
C LEU A 5 -44.99 34.36 -22.91
N ARG A 6 -44.95 33.05 -22.59
CA ARG A 6 -45.74 31.81 -22.83
C ARG A 6 -45.54 31.13 -24.21
N SER A 7 -45.56 29.79 -24.33
CA SER A 7 -46.18 28.77 -23.47
C SER A 7 -45.45 27.39 -23.41
N ASN A 8 -45.37 26.81 -22.21
CA ASN A 8 -45.40 25.35 -21.94
C ASN A 8 -46.88 24.84 -22.12
N PRO A 9 -47.24 23.53 -22.23
CA PRO A 9 -46.77 22.49 -21.29
C PRO A 9 -46.77 20.99 -21.73
N SER A 10 -46.16 20.16 -20.86
CA SER A 10 -46.48 18.76 -20.44
C SER A 10 -47.43 17.82 -21.22
N SER A 11 -47.02 16.53 -21.32
CA SER A 11 -47.62 15.35 -20.61
C SER A 11 -47.92 14.06 -21.42
N ALA A 12 -47.61 12.93 -20.75
CA ALA A 12 -48.33 11.64 -20.74
C ALA A 12 -48.37 10.66 -21.95
N ASN A 13 -47.78 9.48 -21.68
CA ASN A 13 -48.32 8.11 -21.90
C ASN A 13 -48.26 7.39 -23.27
N ARG A 14 -48.03 6.06 -23.15
CA ARG A 14 -48.04 4.98 -24.18
C ARG A 14 -46.89 5.01 -25.19
N GLY A 15 -46.37 3.87 -25.68
CA GLY A 15 -46.67 2.46 -25.36
C GLY A 15 -45.81 1.51 -26.21
N LEU A 16 -45.78 0.20 -25.89
CA LEU A 16 -45.00 -0.80 -26.63
C LEU A 16 -45.62 -1.18 -27.99
N ALA A 17 -44.80 -1.20 -29.04
CA ALA A 17 -44.93 -2.02 -30.25
C ALA A 17 -43.53 -2.07 -30.94
N THR A 18 -42.82 -3.19 -31.08
CA THR A 18 -43.05 -4.41 -31.88
C THR A 18 -43.04 -4.22 -33.40
N GLN A 19 -42.02 -4.83 -34.02
CA GLN A 19 -41.98 -5.42 -35.37
C GLN A 19 -42.06 -4.55 -36.65
N SER A 20 -41.00 -4.75 -37.45
CA SER A 20 -41.04 -5.11 -38.88
C SER A 20 -41.03 -4.04 -39.99
N SER A 21 -40.10 -4.31 -40.91
CA SER A 21 -39.88 -3.77 -42.25
C SER A 21 -41.11 -3.34 -43.08
N ARG A 22 -40.94 -2.24 -43.86
CA ARG A 22 -40.78 -2.22 -45.34
C ARG A 22 -40.59 -0.74 -45.77
N LYS A 23 -39.62 -0.33 -46.60
CA LYS A 23 -39.09 -0.82 -47.90
C LYS A 23 -39.94 -0.41 -49.12
N ARG A 24 -39.84 0.86 -49.53
CA ARG A 24 -40.04 1.45 -50.89
C ARG A 24 -39.79 2.98 -50.83
N GLY A 25 -39.18 3.67 -51.80
CA GLY A 25 -38.29 3.22 -52.89
C GLY A 25 -38.44 3.98 -54.23
N ARG A 26 -37.42 4.78 -54.62
CA ARG A 26 -37.25 5.52 -55.92
C ARG A 26 -38.32 6.61 -56.17
N THR A 27 -38.18 7.59 -57.08
CA THR A 27 -37.36 7.83 -58.32
C THR A 27 -36.96 9.33 -58.39
N ASN A 28 -36.08 9.89 -59.24
CA ASN A 28 -34.98 9.45 -60.13
C ASN A 28 -34.11 10.68 -60.54
N GLY A 29 -32.94 10.45 -61.16
CA GLY A 29 -32.27 11.37 -62.10
C GLY A 29 -31.09 12.21 -61.56
N ASP A 30 -30.10 12.61 -62.36
CA ASP A 30 -29.62 12.04 -63.64
C ASP A 30 -28.21 12.57 -63.99
N ASP A 31 -27.58 12.06 -65.05
CA ASP A 31 -26.22 12.37 -65.57
C ASP A 31 -25.04 12.03 -64.60
N GLY A 32 -23.87 11.53 -65.00
CA GLY A 32 -23.33 11.10 -66.31
C GLY A 32 -21.79 11.26 -66.30
N SER A 33 -20.94 10.46 -66.95
CA SER A 33 -21.05 9.15 -67.64
C SER A 33 -19.62 8.70 -68.04
N SER A 34 -19.19 7.43 -68.11
CA SER A 34 -19.73 6.11 -67.72
C SER A 34 -18.57 5.06 -67.82
N ILE A 35 -18.86 3.74 -67.82
CA ILE A 35 -17.91 2.59 -68.00
C ILE A 35 -16.99 2.32 -66.76
N GLY A 36 -16.61 1.09 -66.38
CA GLY A 36 -17.03 -0.27 -66.78
C GLY A 36 -15.90 -1.19 -67.31
N PRO A 37 -16.12 -2.53 -67.48
CA PRO A 37 -17.26 -3.32 -67.01
C PRO A 37 -16.93 -4.70 -66.37
N ALA A 38 -17.88 -5.21 -65.56
CA ALA A 38 -18.17 -6.64 -65.31
C ALA A 38 -17.09 -7.52 -64.62
N SER A 39 -17.39 -8.73 -64.09
CA SER A 39 -18.64 -9.50 -64.11
C SER A 39 -18.88 -10.30 -62.82
N SER A 40 -20.10 -10.85 -62.66
CA SER A 40 -20.43 -11.94 -61.74
C SER A 40 -21.51 -12.81 -62.39
N PRO A 41 -21.58 -14.12 -62.09
CA PRO A 41 -22.77 -14.55 -61.35
C PRO A 41 -22.57 -15.67 -60.30
N MET A 42 -23.58 -15.72 -59.43
CA MET A 42 -24.05 -16.77 -58.50
C MET A 42 -24.27 -18.16 -59.14
N PRO A 43 -24.70 -19.21 -58.38
CA PRO A 43 -24.38 -19.61 -57.00
C PRO A 43 -24.20 -21.15 -56.79
N SER A 44 -23.67 -21.59 -55.63
CA SER A 44 -24.19 -22.78 -54.88
C SER A 44 -23.45 -23.02 -53.55
N SER A 45 -24.01 -23.89 -52.71
CA SER A 45 -23.41 -24.51 -51.52
C SER A 45 -23.96 -25.95 -51.41
N PRO A 46 -23.37 -26.87 -50.61
CA PRO A 46 -22.09 -26.84 -49.89
C PRO A 46 -21.16 -28.00 -50.32
N PRO A 47 -19.95 -28.12 -49.73
CA PRO A 47 -19.37 -29.45 -49.56
C PRO A 47 -18.67 -29.70 -48.21
N ALA A 48 -18.78 -30.95 -47.78
CA ALA A 48 -17.78 -31.74 -47.07
C ALA A 48 -18.03 -33.21 -47.49
N PRO A 49 -17.10 -34.18 -47.35
CA PRO A 49 -15.75 -34.10 -46.77
C PRO A 49 -14.61 -34.70 -47.64
N PHE A 50 -13.39 -34.74 -47.08
CA PHE A 50 -12.23 -35.62 -47.38
C PHE A 50 -11.52 -35.62 -48.77
N MET A 51 -10.18 -35.46 -48.70
CA MET A 51 -9.11 -36.15 -49.46
C MET A 51 -9.02 -36.03 -51.01
N ALA A 52 -7.85 -36.13 -51.66
CA ALA A 52 -6.43 -36.15 -51.21
C ALA A 52 -5.48 -35.84 -52.40
N HIS A 53 -4.17 -35.70 -52.09
CA HIS A 53 -3.02 -35.59 -53.01
C HIS A 53 -2.94 -34.30 -53.85
N GLY A 54 -1.75 -33.80 -54.21
CA GLY A 54 -0.37 -34.27 -53.95
C GLY A 54 0.63 -33.42 -54.74
N GLY A 55 1.95 -33.62 -54.57
CA GLY A 55 2.97 -32.89 -55.33
C GLY A 55 4.12 -32.28 -54.50
N ASP A 56 5.00 -33.12 -53.95
CA ASP A 56 6.42 -33.31 -54.41
C ASP A 56 7.33 -32.03 -54.44
N ASP A 57 8.59 -31.92 -53.99
CA ASP A 57 9.67 -32.74 -53.36
C ASP A 57 10.50 -31.76 -52.44
N ASP A 58 11.60 -32.02 -51.70
CA ASP A 58 12.47 -33.18 -51.34
C ASP A 58 12.15 -33.68 -49.87
N GLU A 59 12.63 -34.77 -49.24
CA GLU A 59 13.79 -35.72 -49.31
C GLU A 59 15.15 -35.25 -48.67
N ASP A 60 15.87 -35.99 -47.80
CA ASP A 60 15.51 -37.10 -46.87
C ASP A 60 16.64 -37.48 -45.85
N ILE A 61 16.54 -38.68 -45.20
CA ILE A 61 17.54 -39.49 -44.44
C ILE A 61 17.41 -39.46 -42.88
N GLU A 62 17.20 -40.57 -42.15
CA GLU A 62 16.82 -41.97 -42.48
C GLU A 62 16.24 -42.66 -41.19
N ASP A 63 15.42 -43.71 -41.34
CA ASP A 63 14.80 -44.47 -40.23
C ASP A 63 15.69 -45.61 -39.68
N GLU A 64 15.44 -46.06 -38.43
CA GLU A 64 15.78 -47.43 -38.03
C GLU A 64 14.80 -48.07 -37.01
N ALA A 65 14.11 -49.12 -37.47
CA ALA A 65 13.52 -50.28 -36.78
C ALA A 65 12.53 -50.14 -35.59
N GLU A 66 11.38 -50.81 -35.74
CA GLU A 66 10.58 -51.35 -34.63
C GLU A 66 11.32 -52.53 -33.96
N ILE A 67 11.29 -52.61 -32.63
CA ILE A 67 11.48 -53.87 -31.87
C ILE A 67 10.32 -54.00 -30.88
N GLN A 68 9.84 -55.24 -30.74
CA GLN A 68 8.69 -55.64 -29.95
C GLN A 68 9.14 -56.45 -28.70
N ASP A 69 8.38 -56.28 -27.61
CA ASP A 69 8.32 -57.08 -26.37
C ASP A 69 9.51 -57.05 -25.37
N ASP A 70 9.13 -57.37 -24.12
CA ASP A 70 9.92 -57.79 -22.95
C ASP A 70 10.92 -56.81 -22.28
N LEU A 71 10.41 -56.00 -21.33
CA LEU A 71 10.95 -55.98 -19.95
C LEU A 71 9.98 -55.36 -18.89
N ASP A 72 8.75 -55.87 -18.83
CA ASP A 72 7.84 -55.65 -17.70
C ASP A 72 8.32 -56.42 -16.45
N GLU A 73 9.38 -55.96 -15.76
CA GLU A 73 9.92 -56.70 -14.59
C GLU A 73 10.64 -55.84 -13.51
N LEU A 74 10.43 -54.51 -13.45
CA LEU A 74 11.20 -53.65 -12.51
C LEU A 74 10.48 -52.53 -11.72
N ASP A 75 9.18 -52.30 -11.91
CA ASP A 75 8.37 -51.40 -11.04
C ASP A 75 7.31 -52.13 -10.19
N GLU A 76 7.23 -53.48 -10.26
CA GLU A 76 6.27 -54.32 -9.51
C GLU A 76 6.59 -54.45 -7.99
N MET A 77 7.14 -53.41 -7.36
CA MET A 77 7.45 -53.36 -5.92
C MET A 77 7.20 -51.99 -5.26
N ALA A 78 6.22 -51.21 -5.72
CA ALA A 78 5.76 -50.01 -5.01
C ALA A 78 4.26 -49.64 -5.14
N GLU A 79 3.42 -50.49 -5.74
CA GLU A 79 1.96 -50.27 -5.76
C GLU A 79 1.26 -50.91 -4.55
N ASP A 80 1.04 -50.11 -3.50
CA ASP A 80 0.04 -50.36 -2.46
C ASP A 80 -1.02 -49.23 -2.49
N GLU A 81 -1.89 -49.24 -3.50
CA GLU A 81 -3.08 -48.38 -3.53
C GLU A 81 -4.04 -48.80 -2.40
N VAL A 82 -4.17 -47.97 -1.36
CA VAL A 82 -5.21 -48.14 -0.33
C VAL A 82 -6.55 -47.65 -0.88
N ASP A 83 -7.17 -48.46 -1.75
CA ASP A 83 -8.53 -48.24 -2.26
C ASP A 83 -9.55 -48.37 -1.12
N LEU A 84 -10.02 -47.22 -0.64
CA LEU A 84 -10.90 -47.09 0.53
C LEU A 84 -12.37 -47.51 0.28
N PHE A 85 -12.74 -48.01 -0.90
CA PHE A 85 -14.13 -48.22 -1.29
C PHE A 85 -14.49 -49.66 -1.75
N ARG A 86 -13.78 -50.68 -1.27
CA ARG A 86 -14.15 -52.09 -1.51
C ARG A 86 -15.17 -52.65 -0.51
N GLU A 87 -16.03 -53.54 -1.01
CA GLU A 87 -17.08 -54.22 -0.22
C GLU A 87 -16.48 -55.24 0.77
N GLY A 88 -16.19 -54.79 2.00
CA GLY A 88 -15.67 -55.65 3.08
C GLY A 88 -16.11 -55.31 4.50
N PHE A 89 -16.67 -54.10 4.73
CA PHE A 89 -16.94 -53.58 6.08
C PHE A 89 -17.91 -54.41 6.95
N GLU A 90 -18.77 -55.27 6.37
CA GLU A 90 -19.63 -56.16 7.16
C GLU A 90 -18.88 -57.30 7.85
N VAL A 91 -17.60 -57.54 7.55
CA VAL A 91 -16.80 -58.60 8.18
C VAL A 91 -16.36 -58.21 9.59
N ASP A 92 -15.94 -56.96 9.81
CA ASP A 92 -15.52 -56.46 11.14
C ASP A 92 -16.69 -56.29 12.13
N TYR A 93 -17.93 -56.25 11.64
CA TYR A 93 -19.15 -56.27 12.47
C TYR A 93 -19.68 -57.68 12.76
N ARG A 94 -18.99 -58.75 12.34
CA ARG A 94 -19.28 -60.10 12.82
C ARG A 94 -18.66 -60.26 14.21
N ALA A 95 -19.51 -60.58 15.19
CA ALA A 95 -19.03 -60.98 16.51
C ALA A 95 -18.02 -62.13 16.38
N ARG A 96 -16.84 -61.98 16.97
CA ARG A 96 -15.89 -63.06 17.16
C ARG A 96 -16.36 -63.89 18.35
N ASP A 97 -16.31 -65.21 18.23
CA ASP A 97 -16.71 -66.16 19.28
C ASP A 97 -15.72 -66.21 20.49
N ASP A 98 -14.85 -65.21 20.66
CA ASP A 98 -13.74 -65.21 21.64
C ASP A 98 -13.36 -63.82 22.20
N ASP A 99 -14.19 -62.78 22.02
CA ASP A 99 -13.97 -61.45 22.67
C ASP A 99 -14.45 -61.47 24.13
N GLY A 100 -13.93 -62.41 24.92
CA GLY A 100 -14.14 -62.50 26.37
C GLY A 100 -13.19 -61.57 27.14
N TYR A 101 -13.72 -60.81 28.10
CA TYR A 101 -12.88 -60.14 29.10
C TYR A 101 -12.21 -61.20 30.01
N GLU A 102 -10.91 -61.08 30.25
CA GLU A 102 -10.21 -61.89 31.26
C GLU A 102 -10.74 -61.55 32.67
N GLY A 103 -11.72 -62.31 33.16
CA GLY A 103 -12.37 -62.16 34.46
C GLY A 103 -11.51 -62.58 35.65
N ILE A 104 -10.25 -62.14 35.71
CA ILE A 104 -9.23 -62.61 36.67
C ILE A 104 -9.54 -62.26 38.14
N ASP A 105 -10.42 -61.28 38.39
CA ASP A 105 -10.90 -60.88 39.73
C ASP A 105 -12.46 -60.80 39.80
N ILE A 106 -13.18 -61.69 39.10
CA ILE A 106 -14.66 -61.76 39.14
C ILE A 106 -15.13 -63.14 39.63
N ASP A 107 -15.56 -63.20 40.90
CA ASP A 107 -15.98 -64.43 41.61
C ASP A 107 -17.49 -64.72 41.45
N ASP A 108 -17.90 -64.98 40.21
CA ASP A 108 -19.31 -65.13 39.81
C ASP A 108 -19.86 -66.58 39.86
N GLU A 109 -19.09 -67.58 40.31
CA GLU A 109 -19.56 -68.98 40.44
C GLU A 109 -20.41 -69.25 41.72
N GLY A 110 -20.90 -68.18 42.39
CA GLY A 110 -21.76 -68.27 43.58
C GLY A 110 -23.23 -67.95 43.31
N GLU A 111 -24.14 -68.90 43.60
CA GLU A 111 -25.59 -68.62 43.66
C GLU A 111 -25.93 -67.82 44.94
N TYR A 112 -25.60 -66.53 44.92
CA TYR A 112 -25.84 -65.62 46.04
C TYR A 112 -27.34 -65.30 46.18
N GLY A 113 -28.00 -65.94 47.15
CA GLY A 113 -29.39 -65.64 47.50
C GLY A 113 -29.60 -64.19 47.98
N ASP A 114 -30.84 -63.68 47.81
CA ASP A 114 -31.22 -62.28 48.06
C ASP A 114 -30.66 -61.72 49.39
N MET A 115 -29.78 -60.72 49.27
CA MET A 115 -29.18 -60.04 50.42
C MET A 115 -30.26 -59.29 51.21
N ASP A 116 -30.35 -59.58 52.52
CA ASP A 116 -31.29 -58.91 53.42
C ASP A 116 -31.21 -57.38 53.33
N LEU A 117 -32.37 -56.73 53.35
CA LEU A 117 -32.55 -55.29 53.15
C LEU A 117 -31.77 -54.46 54.19
N ALA A 118 -31.57 -55.00 55.39
CA ALA A 118 -30.74 -54.39 56.43
C ALA A 118 -29.22 -54.54 56.17
N ALA A 119 -28.78 -55.57 55.43
CA ALA A 119 -27.39 -55.73 55.02
C ALA A 119 -27.06 -54.81 53.83
N ARG A 120 -27.93 -54.77 52.82
CA ARG A 120 -27.76 -53.90 51.63
C ARG A 120 -27.57 -52.42 52.02
N ARG A 121 -28.46 -51.87 52.85
CA ARG A 121 -28.35 -50.49 53.36
C ARG A 121 -27.06 -50.20 54.14
N ARG A 122 -26.44 -51.21 54.78
CA ARG A 122 -25.16 -51.04 55.49
C ARG A 122 -23.98 -50.97 54.54
N LEU A 123 -23.96 -51.83 53.50
CA LEU A 123 -22.94 -51.80 52.45
C LEU A 123 -22.96 -50.48 51.67
N GLU A 124 -24.16 -50.05 51.29
CA GLU A 124 -24.45 -48.78 50.61
C GLU A 124 -23.99 -47.57 51.44
N ALA A 125 -24.26 -47.57 52.75
CA ALA A 125 -23.77 -46.55 53.68
C ALA A 125 -22.24 -46.57 53.92
N THR A 126 -21.55 -47.69 53.65
CA THR A 126 -20.07 -47.73 53.66
C THR A 126 -19.45 -47.27 52.35
N LEU A 127 -20.05 -47.56 51.19
CA LEU A 127 -19.61 -47.05 49.89
C LEU A 127 -19.75 -45.53 49.83
N ASN A 128 -20.93 -45.00 50.13
CA ASN A 128 -21.22 -43.55 50.13
C ASN A 128 -20.34 -42.77 51.15
N ARG A 129 -19.80 -43.45 52.18
CA ARG A 129 -18.80 -42.87 53.09
C ARG A 129 -17.40 -42.80 52.45
N ARG A 130 -16.97 -43.85 51.76
CA ARG A 130 -15.69 -43.90 51.01
C ARG A 130 -15.69 -42.83 49.91
N ASP A 131 -16.78 -42.69 49.18
CA ASP A 131 -16.88 -41.72 48.08
C ASP A 131 -16.89 -40.27 48.58
N ARG A 132 -17.50 -40.00 49.73
CA ARG A 132 -17.38 -38.70 50.43
C ARG A 132 -15.94 -38.38 50.88
N GLU A 133 -15.11 -39.37 51.18
CA GLU A 133 -13.67 -39.16 51.47
C GLU A 133 -12.84 -38.93 50.20
N VAL A 134 -13.18 -39.59 49.09
CA VAL A 134 -12.57 -39.33 47.76
C VAL A 134 -12.92 -37.92 47.26
N ALA A 135 -14.20 -37.53 47.30
CA ALA A 135 -14.65 -36.20 46.92
C ALA A 135 -13.99 -35.08 47.76
N ARG A 136 -13.80 -35.32 49.07
CA ARG A 136 -13.04 -34.41 49.95
C ARG A 136 -11.58 -34.25 49.55
N ARG A 137 -10.93 -35.29 49.01
CA ARG A 137 -9.55 -35.18 48.48
C ARG A 137 -9.49 -34.38 47.17
N GLN A 138 -10.55 -34.37 46.37
CA GLN A 138 -10.62 -33.67 45.08
C GLN A 138 -11.18 -32.22 45.15
N ARG A 139 -11.58 -31.74 46.34
CA ARG A 139 -12.04 -30.34 46.58
C ARG A 139 -13.20 -29.88 45.68
N VAL A 140 -14.13 -30.78 45.33
CA VAL A 140 -15.34 -30.42 44.57
C VAL A 140 -16.27 -29.53 45.42
N PRO A 141 -16.85 -28.45 44.88
CA PRO A 141 -17.79 -27.59 45.61
C PRO A 141 -19.05 -28.33 46.08
N ALA A 142 -19.57 -27.95 47.25
CA ALA A 142 -20.65 -28.67 47.94
C ALA A 142 -22.02 -28.68 47.22
N ALA A 143 -22.20 -27.87 46.17
CA ALA A 143 -23.45 -27.76 45.42
C ALA A 143 -23.78 -28.99 44.55
N PHE A 144 -22.83 -29.90 44.33
CA PHE A 144 -23.02 -31.13 43.53
C PHE A 144 -23.16 -32.40 44.37
N LEU A 145 -23.43 -32.28 45.67
CA LEU A 145 -23.84 -33.41 46.51
C LEU A 145 -25.36 -33.60 46.41
N PRO A 146 -25.88 -34.79 46.03
CA PRO A 146 -27.31 -35.07 46.10
C PRO A 146 -27.79 -34.97 47.54
N GLY A 147 -28.73 -34.05 47.79
CA GLY A 147 -29.51 -34.01 49.01
C GLY A 147 -30.75 -34.87 48.86
N GLU A 148 -30.83 -35.95 49.64
CA GLU A 148 -32.13 -36.49 50.05
C GLU A 148 -32.68 -35.55 51.13
N ASP A 149 -33.79 -34.85 50.85
CA ASP A 149 -34.75 -34.29 51.81
C ASP A 149 -35.77 -33.39 51.06
N ASP A 150 -36.85 -33.99 50.54
CA ASP A 150 -38.08 -33.26 50.13
C ASP A 150 -39.32 -34.15 50.32
N GLU A 151 -39.76 -34.32 51.57
CA GLU A 151 -41.08 -34.89 51.88
C GLU A 151 -41.61 -34.35 53.23
N GLY A 152 -42.51 -33.35 53.21
CA GLY A 152 -43.42 -33.07 54.33
C GLY A 152 -43.40 -31.68 54.97
N ASP A 153 -44.29 -30.81 54.48
CA ASP A 153 -45.16 -29.87 55.22
C ASP A 153 -44.54 -28.91 56.27
N ILE A 154 -44.56 -27.60 55.98
CA ILE A 154 -44.07 -26.51 56.88
C ILE A 154 -45.19 -25.49 57.16
N ASP A 155 -45.67 -25.49 58.41
CA ASP A 155 -46.67 -24.54 58.93
C ASP A 155 -46.09 -23.11 59.08
N LEU A 156 -46.76 -22.13 58.47
CA LEU A 156 -46.35 -20.72 58.41
C LEU A 156 -46.72 -19.87 59.65
N SER A 157 -47.19 -20.46 60.75
CA SER A 157 -47.85 -19.71 61.84
C SER A 157 -47.00 -19.26 63.04
N ALA A 158 -45.73 -19.70 63.18
CA ALA A 158 -44.99 -19.61 64.46
C ALA A 158 -43.70 -18.74 64.46
N GLN A 159 -43.83 -17.40 64.56
CA GLN A 159 -42.69 -16.52 64.89
C GLN A 159 -42.36 -16.48 66.41
N PRO A 160 -41.07 -16.58 66.81
CA PRO A 160 -40.59 -16.09 68.10
C PRO A 160 -39.80 -14.77 67.94
N ARG A 161 -40.44 -13.64 68.24
CA ARG A 161 -39.80 -12.30 68.27
C ARG A 161 -38.67 -12.21 69.31
N ARG A 162 -37.50 -11.66 68.95
CA ARG A 162 -36.62 -10.92 69.87
C ARG A 162 -36.07 -9.65 69.22
N ARG A 163 -36.21 -8.51 69.91
CA ARG A 163 -35.68 -7.19 69.50
C ARG A 163 -35.30 -6.36 70.73
N ARG A 164 -34.06 -5.87 70.78
CA ARG A 164 -33.53 -4.69 71.50
C ARG A 164 -32.04 -4.61 71.13
N HIS A 165 -31.64 -3.62 70.31
CA HIS A 165 -31.07 -2.32 70.74
C HIS A 165 -29.66 -2.46 71.37
N ARG A 166 -28.66 -1.65 71.05
CA ARG A 166 -28.72 -0.21 70.68
C ARG A 166 -27.42 0.32 70.01
N TYR A 167 -27.51 0.93 68.81
CA TYR A 167 -26.57 1.93 68.20
C TYR A 167 -25.11 1.48 67.99
N ASP A 168 -24.28 2.14 67.16
CA ASP A 168 -24.47 3.24 66.18
C ASP A 168 -24.56 2.62 64.75
N GLU A 169 -25.09 3.21 63.66
CA GLU A 169 -25.12 4.59 63.11
C GLU A 169 -23.91 4.97 62.23
N ASP A 170 -23.69 4.20 61.16
CA ASP A 170 -23.16 4.65 59.85
C ASP A 170 -24.26 4.40 58.78
N PRO A 171 -24.42 5.25 57.75
CA PRO A 171 -25.44 5.07 56.71
C PRO A 171 -24.89 4.31 55.48
N ASP A 172 -25.39 3.09 55.23
CA ASP A 172 -25.15 2.33 54.00
C ASP A 172 -25.93 2.92 52.80
N GLU A 173 -25.57 4.12 52.36
CA GLU A 173 -25.91 4.62 51.01
C GLU A 173 -24.97 3.97 49.99
N ASP A 174 -25.29 2.74 49.53
CA ASP A 174 -24.96 2.15 48.20
C ASP A 174 -25.37 0.65 48.13
N MET A 175 -26.63 0.33 48.44
CA MET A 175 -27.18 -1.04 48.45
C MET A 175 -28.43 -1.19 47.57
N ASP A 176 -28.39 -0.60 46.37
CA ASP A 176 -29.33 -0.84 45.25
C ASP A 176 -28.61 -0.68 43.89
N ALA A 177 -27.39 -1.22 43.78
CA ALA A 177 -26.77 -1.47 42.48
C ALA A 177 -27.45 -2.69 41.84
N ASP A 178 -28.02 -2.53 40.64
CA ASP A 178 -28.65 -3.63 39.90
C ASP A 178 -27.64 -4.78 39.71
N ILE A 179 -28.03 -6.02 40.03
CA ILE A 179 -27.17 -7.22 39.87
C ILE A 179 -26.78 -7.44 38.39
N MET A 180 -27.55 -6.85 37.46
CA MET A 180 -27.26 -6.82 36.02
C MET A 180 -26.12 -5.85 35.64
N ASP A 181 -25.76 -4.93 36.54
CA ASP A 181 -24.81 -3.82 36.33
C ASP A 181 -23.48 -4.02 37.09
N GLU A 182 -23.28 -5.18 37.71
CA GLU A 182 -22.02 -5.58 38.35
C GLU A 182 -20.88 -5.66 37.32
N GLU A 183 -19.84 -4.82 37.47
CA GLU A 183 -18.68 -4.75 36.58
C GLU A 183 -17.55 -5.70 37.00
N LEU A 184 -16.79 -6.22 36.04
CA LEU A 184 -15.67 -7.12 36.31
C LEU A 184 -14.34 -6.36 36.48
N SER A 185 -13.40 -6.99 37.20
CA SER A 185 -11.99 -6.59 37.19
C SER A 185 -11.28 -7.07 35.91
N LEU A 186 -10.16 -6.44 35.58
CA LEU A 186 -9.34 -6.84 34.43
C LEU A 186 -8.78 -8.27 34.55
N GLU A 187 -8.54 -8.74 35.78
CA GLU A 187 -8.17 -10.13 36.08
C GLU A 187 -9.32 -11.10 35.75
N ALA A 188 -10.57 -10.73 36.08
CA ALA A 188 -11.75 -11.55 35.82
C ALA A 188 -12.13 -11.63 34.33
N LEU A 189 -11.61 -10.74 33.47
CA LEU A 189 -11.73 -10.87 32.01
C LEU A 189 -10.87 -11.99 31.43
N GLN A 190 -9.75 -12.35 32.07
CA GLN A 190 -8.81 -13.38 31.60
C GLN A 190 -9.40 -14.80 31.73
N ASP A 191 -10.29 -15.01 32.69
CA ASP A 191 -10.96 -16.28 32.98
C ASP A 191 -12.19 -16.46 32.07
N VAL A 192 -11.98 -17.00 30.86
CA VAL A 192 -13.01 -17.16 29.81
C VAL A 192 -13.99 -18.29 30.18
N LYS A 193 -15.17 -17.91 30.69
CA LYS A 193 -16.19 -18.84 31.21
C LYS A 193 -17.25 -19.29 30.18
N ALA A 194 -17.06 -19.00 28.90
CA ALA A 194 -17.97 -19.36 27.82
C ALA A 194 -17.35 -20.36 26.84
N ALA A 195 -18.18 -21.04 26.03
CA ALA A 195 -17.71 -22.07 25.09
C ALA A 195 -16.95 -21.49 23.88
N SER A 196 -17.07 -20.18 23.63
CA SER A 196 -16.30 -19.47 22.61
C SER A 196 -15.95 -18.04 23.03
N LEU A 197 -14.83 -17.50 22.53
CA LEU A 197 -14.45 -16.09 22.74
C LEU A 197 -15.53 -15.12 22.23
N THR A 198 -16.19 -15.44 21.11
CA THR A 198 -17.31 -14.65 20.57
C THR A 198 -18.53 -14.61 21.47
N GLU A 199 -18.78 -15.67 22.24
CA GLU A 199 -19.87 -15.75 23.22
C GLU A 199 -19.49 -15.12 24.56
N TRP A 200 -18.22 -15.19 24.97
CA TRP A 200 -17.70 -14.44 26.10
C TRP A 200 -17.86 -12.92 25.86
N VAL A 201 -17.46 -12.47 24.67
CA VAL A 201 -17.54 -11.07 24.23
C VAL A 201 -18.98 -10.58 23.99
N SER A 202 -19.96 -11.47 23.81
CA SER A 202 -21.37 -11.06 23.67
C SER A 202 -22.08 -10.81 25.01
N GLN A 203 -21.47 -11.17 26.15
CA GLN A 203 -22.07 -11.01 27.48
C GLN A 203 -21.97 -9.54 27.96
N PRO A 204 -23.06 -8.93 28.46
CA PRO A 204 -23.13 -7.47 28.65
C PRO A 204 -22.16 -6.93 29.71
N PHE A 205 -21.87 -7.71 30.76
CA PHE A 205 -20.86 -7.33 31.78
C PHE A 205 -19.43 -7.35 31.21
N VAL A 206 -19.11 -8.31 30.33
CA VAL A 206 -17.84 -8.35 29.59
C VAL A 206 -17.74 -7.14 28.67
N GLN A 207 -18.82 -6.80 27.94
CA GLN A 207 -18.86 -5.63 27.05
C GLN A 207 -18.66 -4.31 27.80
N ARG A 208 -19.37 -4.10 28.92
CA ARG A 208 -19.21 -2.90 29.77
C ARG A 208 -17.78 -2.75 30.25
N THR A 209 -17.21 -3.83 30.78
CA THR A 209 -15.81 -3.85 31.26
C THR A 209 -14.85 -3.52 30.11
N ILE A 210 -14.99 -4.16 28.94
CA ILE A 210 -14.15 -3.88 27.77
C ILE A 210 -14.29 -2.42 27.29
N LYS A 211 -15.49 -1.85 27.31
CA LYS A 211 -15.71 -0.43 26.98
C LYS A 211 -14.98 0.50 27.95
N ARG A 212 -15.07 0.24 29.26
CA ARG A 212 -14.33 0.96 30.31
C ARG A 212 -12.82 0.87 30.07
N GLU A 213 -12.30 -0.33 29.78
CA GLU A 213 -10.87 -0.55 29.56
C GLU A 213 -10.33 0.12 28.29
N PHE A 214 -11.09 0.14 27.17
CA PHE A 214 -10.75 0.91 25.97
C PHE A 214 -10.83 2.41 26.19
N LYS A 215 -11.83 2.89 26.95
CA LYS A 215 -11.98 4.33 27.26
C LYS A 215 -10.79 4.82 28.09
N ALA A 216 -10.40 4.07 29.10
CA ALA A 216 -9.19 4.29 29.88
C ALA A 216 -7.93 4.30 28.97
N PHE A 217 -7.76 3.31 28.08
CA PHE A 217 -6.64 3.28 27.13
C PHE A 217 -6.55 4.57 26.27
N LEU A 218 -7.66 5.04 25.69
CA LEU A 218 -7.67 6.25 24.85
C LEU A 218 -7.38 7.55 25.63
N THR A 219 -7.56 7.58 26.95
CA THR A 219 -7.38 8.79 27.78
C THR A 219 -6.12 8.77 28.66
N GLU A 220 -5.66 7.60 29.09
CA GLU A 220 -4.52 7.43 30.00
C GLU A 220 -3.21 7.16 29.25
N TYR A 221 -3.26 6.67 28.01
CA TYR A 221 -2.05 6.31 27.28
C TYR A 221 -1.23 7.54 26.87
N THR A 222 0.00 7.56 27.37
CA THR A 222 1.06 8.51 27.01
C THR A 222 2.22 7.77 26.36
N ASP A 223 2.81 8.37 25.34
CA ASP A 223 4.06 7.91 24.72
C ASP A 223 5.28 8.11 25.64
N ASP A 224 6.43 7.54 25.29
CA ASP A 224 7.72 7.69 25.98
C ASP A 224 8.11 9.17 26.20
N HIS A 225 7.66 10.08 25.31
CA HIS A 225 7.87 11.53 25.44
C HIS A 225 6.90 12.23 26.41
N GLY A 226 6.01 11.48 27.08
CA GLY A 226 5.05 12.00 28.06
C GLY A 226 3.87 12.78 27.48
N SER A 227 3.63 12.67 26.16
CA SER A 227 2.49 13.31 25.48
C SER A 227 1.36 12.31 25.21
N SER A 228 0.09 12.77 25.27
CA SER A 228 -1.07 11.93 24.92
C SER A 228 -1.25 11.88 23.41
N VAL A 229 -0.80 10.77 22.82
CA VAL A 229 -0.90 10.51 21.39
C VAL A 229 -2.35 10.47 20.93
N TYR A 230 -3.22 9.77 21.67
CA TYR A 230 -4.64 9.65 21.30
C TYR A 230 -5.40 10.98 21.44
N GLY A 231 -5.14 11.78 22.47
CA GLY A 231 -5.72 13.12 22.59
C GLY A 231 -5.37 14.03 21.40
N ASN A 232 -4.14 13.94 20.88
CA ASN A 232 -3.71 14.69 19.70
C ASN A 232 -4.26 14.10 18.37
N ARG A 233 -4.32 12.76 18.23
CA ARG A 233 -4.97 12.10 17.08
C ARG A 233 -6.46 12.44 17.01
N ILE A 234 -7.16 12.46 18.15
CA ILE A 234 -8.60 12.82 18.28
C ILE A 234 -8.85 14.30 18.01
N ARG A 235 -7.99 15.20 18.47
CA ARG A 235 -8.07 16.63 18.11
C ARG A 235 -8.01 16.82 16.60
N THR A 236 -6.99 16.23 15.96
CA THR A 236 -6.77 16.29 14.51
C THR A 236 -7.93 15.66 13.72
N LEU A 237 -8.51 14.56 14.23
CA LEU A 237 -9.71 13.93 13.65
C LEU A 237 -10.89 14.92 13.62
N GLY A 238 -11.14 15.65 14.71
CA GLY A 238 -12.19 16.67 14.77
C GLY A 238 -11.90 17.92 13.92
N GLU A 239 -10.64 18.34 13.81
CA GLU A 239 -10.24 19.47 12.95
C GLU A 239 -10.38 19.14 11.45
N ILE A 240 -10.06 17.91 11.05
CA ILE A 240 -10.20 17.42 9.67
C ILE A 240 -11.65 17.00 9.35
N ASN A 241 -12.45 16.65 10.37
CA ASN A 241 -13.77 16.01 10.26
C ASN A 241 -13.67 14.63 9.59
N ALA A 242 -12.81 13.76 10.14
CA ALA A 242 -12.60 12.41 9.63
C ALA A 242 -13.42 11.37 10.42
N GLU A 243 -14.01 10.39 9.73
CA GLU A 243 -14.73 9.27 10.34
C GLU A 243 -13.84 8.09 10.77
N SER A 244 -12.51 8.23 10.70
CA SER A 244 -11.56 7.16 10.96
C SER A 244 -10.47 7.54 11.97
N LEU A 245 -10.40 6.75 13.05
CA LEU A 245 -9.42 6.89 14.14
C LEU A 245 -8.34 5.80 14.01
N GLU A 246 -7.07 6.17 13.96
CA GLU A 246 -5.94 5.24 13.82
C GLU A 246 -5.37 4.83 15.19
N VAL A 247 -5.38 3.52 15.45
CA VAL A 247 -4.89 2.89 16.69
C VAL A 247 -3.82 1.86 16.36
N SER A 248 -2.67 1.92 17.04
CA SER A 248 -1.61 0.91 16.90
C SER A 248 -1.96 -0.31 17.73
N TYR A 249 -1.77 -1.49 17.14
CA TYR A 249 -1.88 -2.75 17.88
C TYR A 249 -0.73 -2.92 18.90
N GLU A 250 0.45 -2.35 18.62
CA GLU A 250 1.61 -2.44 19.52
C GLU A 250 1.39 -1.65 20.82
N GLU A 251 0.98 -0.38 20.72
CA GLU A 251 0.61 0.50 21.84
C GLU A 251 -0.46 -0.16 22.74
N LEU A 252 -1.44 -0.82 22.12
CA LEU A 252 -2.53 -1.56 22.77
C LEU A 252 -2.03 -2.86 23.43
N SER A 253 -1.06 -3.55 22.82
CA SER A 253 -0.47 -4.77 23.38
C SER A 253 0.40 -4.53 24.60
N THR A 254 1.19 -3.44 24.60
CA THR A 254 2.05 -3.03 25.72
C THR A 254 1.23 -2.61 26.94
N SER A 255 0.08 -1.96 26.72
CA SER A 255 -0.79 -1.48 27.79
C SER A 255 -1.80 -2.52 28.28
N LYS A 256 -2.52 -3.21 27.37
CA LYS A 256 -3.64 -4.12 27.70
C LYS A 256 -3.66 -5.35 26.78
N ALA A 257 -2.65 -6.21 26.90
CA ALA A 257 -2.47 -7.44 26.11
C ALA A 257 -3.71 -8.36 26.01
N ILE A 258 -4.58 -8.41 27.03
CA ILE A 258 -5.84 -9.19 26.99
C ILE A 258 -6.76 -8.68 25.87
N LEU A 259 -6.91 -7.36 25.74
CA LEU A 259 -7.73 -6.75 24.68
C LEU A 259 -7.12 -7.00 23.30
N ALA A 260 -5.79 -6.96 23.17
CA ALA A 260 -5.09 -7.31 21.93
C ALA A 260 -5.38 -8.76 21.50
N TYR A 261 -5.34 -9.70 22.45
CA TYR A 261 -5.68 -11.11 22.20
C TYR A 261 -7.15 -11.30 21.79
N PHE A 262 -8.11 -10.61 22.42
CA PHE A 262 -9.52 -10.65 22.00
C PHE A 262 -9.72 -9.99 20.61
N LEU A 263 -9.02 -8.91 20.32
CA LEU A 263 -9.07 -8.18 19.03
C LEU A 263 -8.54 -9.01 17.86
N ALA A 264 -7.51 -9.84 18.08
CA ALA A 264 -6.98 -10.75 17.07
C ALA A 264 -7.96 -11.91 16.72
N ASN A 265 -8.62 -12.47 17.74
CA ASN A 265 -9.45 -13.68 17.61
C ASN A 265 -10.94 -13.40 17.33
N ALA A 266 -11.50 -12.30 17.86
CA ALA A 266 -12.91 -11.93 17.73
C ALA A 266 -13.11 -10.46 17.28
N PRO A 267 -12.47 -10.03 16.17
CA PRO A 267 -12.49 -8.63 15.72
C PRO A 267 -13.88 -8.08 15.40
N SER A 268 -14.83 -8.91 14.96
CA SER A 268 -16.15 -8.42 14.49
C SER A 268 -16.98 -7.78 15.59
N GLU A 269 -16.84 -8.24 16.83
CA GLU A 269 -17.55 -7.68 17.99
C GLU A 269 -16.68 -6.67 18.74
N MET A 270 -15.37 -6.92 18.84
CA MET A 270 -14.41 -5.96 19.39
C MET A 270 -14.44 -4.60 18.67
N LEU A 271 -14.47 -4.59 17.34
CA LEU A 271 -14.50 -3.34 16.57
C LEU A 271 -15.79 -2.54 16.79
N LYS A 272 -16.96 -3.20 16.92
CA LYS A 272 -18.22 -2.50 17.25
C LYS A 272 -18.14 -1.80 18.61
N LEU A 273 -17.63 -2.51 19.62
CA LEU A 273 -17.45 -1.96 20.97
C LEU A 273 -16.42 -0.81 20.98
N PHE A 274 -15.38 -0.89 20.15
CA PHE A 274 -14.33 0.12 20.08
C PHE A 274 -14.78 1.36 19.30
N ASP A 275 -15.56 1.19 18.22
CA ASP A 275 -16.21 2.28 17.46
C ASP A 275 -17.15 3.10 18.36
N GLU A 276 -17.95 2.44 19.21
CA GLU A 276 -18.81 3.10 20.21
C GLU A 276 -17.99 3.88 21.25
N VAL A 277 -16.88 3.30 21.77
CA VAL A 277 -15.99 3.98 22.73
C VAL A 277 -15.25 5.17 22.09
N ALA A 278 -14.83 5.03 20.83
CA ALA A 278 -14.19 6.12 20.09
C ALA A 278 -15.16 7.30 19.93
N MET A 279 -16.44 7.04 19.65
CA MET A 279 -17.48 8.07 19.60
C MET A 279 -17.67 8.76 20.96
N ASP A 280 -17.77 7.99 22.06
CA ASP A 280 -17.87 8.52 23.43
C ASP A 280 -16.71 9.47 23.80
N VAL A 281 -15.47 9.11 23.45
CA VAL A 281 -14.28 9.94 23.75
C VAL A 281 -14.20 11.15 22.82
N VAL A 282 -14.59 11.03 21.54
CA VAL A 282 -14.66 12.17 20.62
C VAL A 282 -15.73 13.17 21.05
N LEU A 283 -16.90 12.71 21.51
CA LEU A 283 -17.97 13.59 22.04
C LEU A 283 -17.56 14.32 23.32
N LEU A 284 -16.69 13.73 24.16
CA LEU A 284 -16.10 14.40 25.33
C LEU A 284 -15.23 15.60 24.94
N HIS A 285 -14.51 15.52 23.82
CA HIS A 285 -13.75 16.64 23.26
C HIS A 285 -14.61 17.61 22.42
N TYR A 286 -15.60 17.10 21.68
CA TYR A 286 -16.40 17.84 20.70
C TYR A 286 -17.89 17.47 20.79
N PRO A 287 -18.68 18.09 21.70
CA PRO A 287 -20.08 17.70 21.94
C PRO A 287 -21.04 17.82 20.75
N ASP A 288 -20.74 18.66 19.75
CA ASP A 288 -21.57 18.82 18.54
C ASP A 288 -21.21 17.83 17.40
N TYR A 289 -20.21 16.93 17.57
CA TYR A 289 -19.68 16.09 16.49
C TYR A 289 -20.71 15.11 15.88
N GLU A 290 -21.71 14.69 16.67
CA GLU A 290 -22.83 13.84 16.24
C GLU A 290 -23.56 14.37 14.99
N ARG A 291 -23.55 15.70 14.75
CA ARG A 291 -24.18 16.30 13.57
C ARG A 291 -23.37 16.14 12.28
N ILE A 292 -22.11 15.72 12.36
CA ILE A 292 -21.18 15.61 11.23
C ILE A 292 -21.10 14.15 10.79
N HIS A 293 -20.74 13.26 11.71
CA HIS A 293 -20.77 11.81 11.52
C HIS A 293 -21.45 11.17 12.74
N SER A 294 -22.36 10.21 12.49
CA SER A 294 -23.07 9.48 13.54
C SER A 294 -22.28 8.30 14.12
N GLU A 295 -21.20 7.90 13.45
CA GLU A 295 -20.35 6.73 13.76
C GLU A 295 -18.90 7.07 13.42
N ILE A 296 -17.95 6.46 14.13
CA ILE A 296 -16.50 6.59 13.91
C ILE A 296 -15.93 5.17 13.85
N HIS A 297 -15.03 4.90 12.90
CA HIS A 297 -14.49 3.56 12.66
C HIS A 297 -13.00 3.47 13.03
N VAL A 298 -12.66 2.53 13.92
CA VAL A 298 -11.30 2.36 14.45
C VAL A 298 -10.42 1.52 13.50
N ARG A 299 -9.41 2.17 12.93
CA ARG A 299 -8.44 1.62 11.97
C ARG A 299 -7.22 1.08 12.72
N ILE A 300 -7.10 -0.23 12.79
CA ILE A 300 -5.95 -0.90 13.41
C ILE A 300 -4.77 -0.89 12.45
N PHE A 301 -3.60 -0.44 12.91
CA PHE A 301 -2.32 -0.56 12.21
C PHE A 301 -1.30 -1.38 13.02
N ASP A 302 -0.22 -1.80 12.36
CA ASP A 302 0.90 -2.57 12.90
C ASP A 302 0.57 -3.82 13.71
N LEU A 303 -0.26 -4.70 13.13
CA LEU A 303 -0.34 -6.10 13.56
C LEU A 303 1.03 -6.79 13.41
N PRO A 304 1.60 -7.43 14.46
CA PRO A 304 2.95 -8.01 14.37
C PRO A 304 3.04 -9.25 13.48
N VAL A 305 1.92 -9.93 13.22
CA VAL A 305 1.88 -11.15 12.40
C VAL A 305 1.49 -10.82 10.95
N HIS A 306 2.45 -10.91 10.04
CA HIS A 306 2.26 -10.69 8.61
C HIS A 306 2.05 -12.01 7.84
N TYR A 307 1.02 -12.08 6.99
CA TYR A 307 0.71 -13.24 6.15
C TYR A 307 0.74 -12.92 4.65
N THR A 308 1.28 -13.83 3.85
CA THR A 308 1.09 -13.84 2.39
C THR A 308 -0.27 -14.43 2.02
N LEU A 309 -0.85 -14.04 0.88
CA LEU A 309 -2.16 -14.55 0.42
C LEU A 309 -2.22 -16.08 0.27
N ARG A 310 -1.06 -16.74 0.08
CA ARG A 310 -0.88 -18.19 -0.01
C ARG A 310 -0.76 -18.91 1.34
N GLN A 311 -0.46 -18.20 2.42
CA GLN A 311 -0.47 -18.76 3.79
C GLN A 311 -1.88 -18.82 4.38
N LEU A 312 -2.86 -18.05 3.87
CA LEU A 312 -4.24 -18.08 4.36
C LEU A 312 -4.88 -19.48 4.26
N ARG A 313 -5.48 -19.93 5.37
CA ARG A 313 -6.09 -21.26 5.60
C ARG A 313 -7.36 -21.12 6.44
N GLN A 314 -8.08 -22.23 6.65
CA GLN A 314 -9.29 -22.28 7.50
C GLN A 314 -9.04 -21.82 8.95
N SER A 315 -7.82 -21.98 9.47
CA SER A 315 -7.38 -21.52 10.79
C SER A 315 -7.43 -20.02 11.01
N HIS A 316 -7.61 -19.22 9.94
CA HIS A 316 -7.68 -17.76 10.01
C HIS A 316 -9.08 -17.22 9.74
N LEU A 317 -10.10 -18.08 9.61
CA LEU A 317 -11.49 -17.66 9.39
C LEU A 317 -12.00 -16.85 10.60
N ASN A 318 -12.61 -15.70 10.31
CA ASN A 318 -13.12 -14.70 11.26
C ASN A 318 -12.06 -14.00 12.15
N CYS A 319 -10.80 -14.44 12.12
CA CYS A 319 -9.68 -13.76 12.77
C CYS A 319 -9.25 -12.49 12.01
N LEU A 320 -8.56 -11.60 12.71
CA LEU A 320 -7.91 -10.43 12.12
C LEU A 320 -6.57 -10.85 11.48
N VAL A 321 -6.36 -10.50 10.21
CA VAL A 321 -5.13 -10.80 9.47
C VAL A 321 -4.53 -9.54 8.83
N ARG A 322 -3.20 -9.45 8.81
CA ARG A 322 -2.40 -8.46 8.06
C ARG A 322 -1.85 -9.14 6.81
N VAL A 323 -2.17 -8.60 5.63
CA VAL A 323 -1.86 -9.21 4.33
C VAL A 323 -1.38 -8.15 3.34
N SER A 324 -0.23 -8.38 2.70
CA SER A 324 0.32 -7.50 1.66
C SER A 324 0.12 -8.05 0.24
N GLY A 325 0.10 -7.15 -0.75
CA GLY A 325 0.02 -7.50 -2.17
C GLY A 325 -0.15 -6.30 -3.12
N VAL A 326 -0.16 -6.56 -4.42
CA VAL A 326 -0.39 -5.58 -5.48
C VAL A 326 -1.88 -5.53 -5.83
N VAL A 327 -2.45 -4.33 -5.95
CA VAL A 327 -3.82 -4.16 -6.48
C VAL A 327 -3.84 -4.42 -7.98
N THR A 328 -4.61 -5.41 -8.42
CA THR A 328 -4.77 -5.75 -9.85
C THR A 328 -6.01 -5.14 -10.49
N LYS A 329 -7.10 -5.02 -9.74
CA LYS A 329 -8.34 -4.37 -10.17
C LYS A 329 -9.01 -3.67 -8.99
N ARG A 330 -9.79 -2.63 -9.31
CA ARG A 330 -10.81 -2.04 -8.43
C ARG A 330 -12.11 -1.91 -9.21
N THR A 331 -13.24 -2.02 -8.54
CA THR A 331 -14.53 -1.58 -9.09
C THR A 331 -14.66 -0.06 -8.98
N GLY A 332 -15.69 0.50 -9.62
CA GLY A 332 -16.23 1.78 -9.18
C GLY A 332 -16.75 1.70 -7.74
N VAL A 333 -16.99 2.87 -7.14
CA VAL A 333 -17.68 2.98 -5.84
C VAL A 333 -19.17 2.82 -6.06
N PHE A 334 -19.82 1.98 -5.26
CA PHE A 334 -21.26 1.75 -5.29
C PHE A 334 -21.89 2.00 -3.91
N PRO A 335 -23.10 2.58 -3.83
CA PRO A 335 -23.83 2.68 -2.58
C PRO A 335 -24.49 1.34 -2.22
N GLN A 336 -24.01 0.70 -1.16
CA GLN A 336 -24.65 -0.50 -0.56
C GLN A 336 -25.65 -0.06 0.51
N LEU A 337 -26.73 -0.81 0.70
CA LEU A 337 -27.66 -0.60 1.81
C LEU A 337 -27.02 -1.06 3.14
N LYS A 338 -27.16 -0.27 4.21
CA LYS A 338 -26.81 -0.64 5.59
C LYS A 338 -28.05 -0.91 6.43
N TYR A 339 -28.87 0.11 6.62
CA TYR A 339 -30.15 -0.01 7.34
C TYR A 339 -31.28 -0.07 6.32
N VAL A 340 -31.90 -1.22 6.20
CA VAL A 340 -33.00 -1.46 5.27
C VAL A 340 -34.33 -1.29 5.99
N LYS A 341 -35.24 -0.53 5.37
CA LYS A 341 -36.65 -0.45 5.77
C LYS A 341 -37.53 -0.87 4.60
N PHE A 342 -38.56 -1.65 4.92
CA PHE A 342 -39.42 -2.34 3.96
C PHE A 342 -40.86 -1.95 4.17
N ASP A 343 -41.50 -1.37 3.16
CA ASP A 343 -42.91 -1.00 3.24
C ASP A 343 -43.77 -2.22 2.85
N CYS A 344 -44.72 -2.57 3.71
CA CYS A 344 -45.64 -3.65 3.43
C CYS A 344 -46.80 -3.17 2.56
N THR A 345 -46.79 -3.56 1.29
CA THR A 345 -47.80 -3.22 0.26
C THR A 345 -49.27 -3.45 0.67
N LYS A 346 -49.54 -4.33 1.65
CA LYS A 346 -50.90 -4.65 2.14
C LYS A 346 -51.40 -3.76 3.28
N CYS A 347 -50.53 -3.08 4.02
CA CYS A 347 -50.92 -2.31 5.20
C CYS A 347 -50.23 -0.94 5.33
N GLY A 348 -49.29 -0.59 4.45
CA GLY A 348 -48.60 0.70 4.45
C GLY A 348 -47.60 0.91 5.59
N VAL A 349 -47.45 -0.07 6.50
CA VAL A 349 -46.53 0.01 7.63
C VAL A 349 -45.08 -0.21 7.16
N THR A 350 -44.19 0.70 7.59
CA THR A 350 -42.74 0.58 7.42
C THR A 350 -42.19 -0.45 8.39
N LEU A 351 -41.61 -1.55 7.91
CA LEU A 351 -40.90 -2.56 8.70
C LEU A 351 -39.40 -2.24 8.76
N GLY A 352 -38.73 -2.69 9.83
CA GLY A 352 -37.32 -2.40 10.10
C GLY A 352 -37.12 -1.21 11.04
N PRO A 353 -35.87 -0.78 11.29
CA PRO A 353 -34.67 -1.08 10.52
C PRO A 353 -34.19 -2.54 10.65
N PHE A 354 -33.83 -3.14 9.52
CA PHE A 354 -33.02 -4.35 9.47
C PHE A 354 -31.58 -3.97 9.10
N GLN A 355 -30.58 -4.60 9.72
CA GLN A 355 -29.19 -4.47 9.28
C GLN A 355 -28.95 -5.40 8.10
N GLN A 356 -28.42 -4.85 7.01
CA GLN A 356 -28.04 -5.59 5.81
C GLN A 356 -26.54 -5.91 5.90
N GLU A 357 -26.22 -7.14 6.31
CA GLU A 357 -24.84 -7.63 6.24
C GLU A 357 -24.37 -7.72 4.78
N ALA A 358 -23.06 -7.67 4.54
CA ALA A 358 -22.52 -7.61 3.18
C ALA A 358 -22.78 -8.88 2.32
N ASN A 359 -23.10 -10.00 2.96
CA ASN A 359 -23.08 -11.33 2.35
C ASN A 359 -24.47 -11.96 2.11
N THR A 360 -25.53 -11.49 2.78
CA THR A 360 -26.81 -12.19 2.90
C THR A 360 -28.02 -11.27 2.66
N GLU A 361 -28.73 -11.43 1.55
CA GLU A 361 -29.91 -10.60 1.22
C GLU A 361 -31.01 -10.70 2.29
N VAL A 362 -31.35 -9.59 2.96
CA VAL A 362 -32.39 -9.59 4.01
C VAL A 362 -33.79 -9.74 3.41
N LYS A 363 -34.26 -10.98 3.34
CA LYS A 363 -35.58 -11.34 2.82
C LYS A 363 -36.59 -11.47 3.95
N VAL A 364 -37.23 -10.35 4.31
CA VAL A 364 -38.36 -10.32 5.25
C VAL A 364 -39.46 -11.24 4.73
N SER A 365 -39.80 -12.27 5.51
CA SER A 365 -40.77 -13.31 5.13
C SER A 365 -42.20 -13.02 5.61
N TYR A 366 -42.34 -12.13 6.60
CA TYR A 366 -43.55 -11.93 7.41
C TYR A 366 -43.66 -10.47 7.86
N CYS A 367 -44.86 -9.91 7.82
CA CYS A 367 -45.15 -8.57 8.33
C CYS A 367 -45.73 -8.65 9.75
N GLN A 368 -45.08 -8.04 10.73
CA GLN A 368 -45.59 -7.99 12.12
C GLN A 368 -47.00 -7.39 12.21
N ALA A 369 -47.32 -6.36 11.42
CA ALA A 369 -48.58 -5.62 11.50
C ALA A 369 -49.79 -6.32 10.83
N CYS A 370 -49.58 -7.10 9.76
CA CYS A 370 -50.68 -7.76 9.04
C CYS A 370 -50.58 -9.29 9.00
N GLN A 371 -49.59 -9.87 9.71
CA GLN A 371 -49.29 -11.30 9.85
C GLN A 371 -49.20 -12.12 8.57
N SER A 372 -49.14 -11.48 7.40
CA SER A 372 -49.25 -12.15 6.11
C SER A 372 -47.94 -12.08 5.32
N ARG A 373 -47.65 -13.15 4.58
CA ARG A 373 -46.61 -13.16 3.55
C ARG A 373 -47.09 -12.29 2.39
N GLY A 374 -46.29 -11.32 1.97
CA GLY A 374 -46.64 -10.36 0.92
C GLY A 374 -45.40 -9.75 0.28
N PRO A 375 -45.54 -9.08 -0.89
CA PRO A 375 -44.41 -8.38 -1.49
C PRO A 375 -44.08 -7.14 -0.64
N PHE A 376 -42.81 -7.02 -0.28
CA PHE A 376 -42.25 -5.88 0.43
C PHE A 376 -41.49 -4.99 -0.54
N THR A 377 -41.70 -3.68 -0.47
CA THR A 377 -40.99 -2.69 -1.29
C THR A 377 -39.93 -1.96 -0.47
N LEU A 378 -38.77 -1.70 -1.04
CA LEU A 378 -37.71 -0.93 -0.38
C LEU A 378 -38.15 0.52 -0.17
N ASN A 379 -38.03 1.06 1.05
CA ASN A 379 -38.28 2.47 1.33
C ASN A 379 -36.98 3.29 1.15
N SER A 380 -36.73 3.79 -0.06
CA SER A 380 -35.50 4.52 -0.40
C SER A 380 -35.28 5.84 0.37
N GLU A 381 -36.32 6.40 0.98
CA GLU A 381 -36.22 7.67 1.75
C GLU A 381 -35.68 7.45 3.17
N LYS A 382 -35.95 6.27 3.76
CA LYS A 382 -35.64 5.95 5.16
C LYS A 382 -34.57 4.85 5.31
N THR A 383 -34.06 4.34 4.19
CA THR A 383 -32.88 3.46 4.13
C THR A 383 -31.59 4.25 4.25
N VAL A 384 -30.66 3.78 5.07
CA VAL A 384 -29.29 4.34 5.13
C VAL A 384 -28.39 3.57 4.19
N TYR A 385 -27.66 4.30 3.34
CA TYR A 385 -26.65 3.76 2.44
C TYR A 385 -25.25 3.93 3.04
N ARG A 386 -24.33 3.04 2.66
CA ARG A 386 -22.89 3.14 2.92
C ARG A 386 -22.11 2.93 1.62
N ASN A 387 -20.91 3.47 1.54
CA ASN A 387 -20.05 3.24 0.38
C ASN A 387 -19.47 1.81 0.40
N TYR A 388 -19.42 1.19 -0.77
CA TYR A 388 -18.85 -0.14 -1.01
C TYR A 388 -17.96 -0.10 -2.26
N GLN A 389 -16.78 -0.69 -2.17
CA GLN A 389 -15.90 -0.91 -3.32
C GLN A 389 -15.24 -2.29 -3.20
N LYS A 390 -15.09 -2.99 -4.33
CA LYS A 390 -14.40 -4.28 -4.38
C LYS A 390 -13.04 -4.13 -5.07
N LEU A 391 -12.04 -4.78 -4.49
CA LEU A 391 -10.64 -4.72 -4.87
C LEU A 391 -10.13 -6.16 -5.10
N THR A 392 -9.21 -6.38 -6.04
CA THR A 392 -8.56 -7.68 -6.21
C THR A 392 -7.07 -7.58 -5.91
N LEU A 393 -6.65 -8.18 -4.79
CA LEU A 393 -5.28 -8.16 -4.28
C LEU A 393 -4.53 -9.40 -4.78
N GLN A 394 -3.35 -9.23 -5.37
CA GLN A 394 -2.48 -10.30 -5.87
C GLN A 394 -1.16 -10.35 -5.08
N GLU A 395 -0.53 -11.51 -4.99
CA GLU A 395 0.80 -11.63 -4.39
C GLU A 395 1.82 -10.73 -5.11
N SER A 396 2.62 -9.98 -4.36
CA SER A 396 3.73 -9.17 -4.86
C SER A 396 4.74 -10.04 -5.62
N PRO A 397 5.14 -9.70 -6.87
CA PRO A 397 5.99 -10.56 -7.70
C PRO A 397 7.30 -11.00 -7.03
N GLY A 398 7.92 -10.15 -6.21
CA GLY A 398 9.17 -10.46 -5.50
C GLY A 398 9.03 -11.49 -4.36
N THR A 399 7.82 -11.74 -3.85
CA THR A 399 7.55 -12.74 -2.80
C THR A 399 7.06 -14.09 -3.35
N VAL A 400 6.86 -14.21 -4.66
CA VAL A 400 6.35 -15.44 -5.28
C VAL A 400 7.51 -16.43 -5.47
N PRO A 401 7.41 -17.67 -4.95
CA PRO A 401 8.44 -18.68 -5.19
C PRO A 401 8.53 -19.00 -6.69
N ALA A 402 9.77 -19.04 -7.21
CA ALA A 402 10.05 -19.18 -8.63
C ALA A 402 9.28 -20.34 -9.30
N GLY A 403 8.77 -20.11 -10.51
CA GLY A 403 8.03 -21.10 -11.30
C GLY A 403 6.57 -21.34 -10.85
N ARG A 404 6.06 -20.71 -9.78
CA ARG A 404 4.66 -20.87 -9.34
C ARG A 404 3.80 -19.66 -9.70
N LEU A 405 2.55 -19.92 -10.10
CA LEU A 405 1.58 -18.87 -10.37
C LEU A 405 1.23 -18.06 -9.10
N PRO A 406 1.18 -16.72 -9.17
CA PRO A 406 0.70 -15.87 -8.08
C PRO A 406 -0.80 -16.09 -7.82
N ARG A 407 -1.19 -16.14 -6.55
CA ARG A 407 -2.59 -16.18 -6.11
C ARG A 407 -3.14 -14.76 -5.93
N HIS A 408 -4.46 -14.65 -5.97
CA HIS A 408 -5.19 -13.42 -5.68
C HIS A 408 -6.36 -13.69 -4.73
N ARG A 409 -6.83 -12.64 -4.05
CA ARG A 409 -8.04 -12.64 -3.22
C ARG A 409 -8.86 -11.38 -3.47
N ASP A 410 -10.16 -11.50 -3.22
CA ASP A 410 -11.07 -10.38 -3.22
C ASP A 410 -11.03 -9.68 -1.85
N VAL A 411 -10.90 -8.36 -1.87
CA VAL A 411 -10.95 -7.50 -0.68
C VAL A 411 -12.14 -6.55 -0.83
N ILE A 412 -12.93 -6.38 0.23
CA ILE A 412 -14.02 -5.41 0.31
C ILE A 412 -13.54 -4.19 1.11
N LEU A 413 -13.76 -3.02 0.53
CA LEU A 413 -13.56 -1.71 1.17
C LEU A 413 -14.93 -1.09 1.47
N LEU A 414 -15.10 -0.57 2.68
CA LEU A 414 -16.31 0.07 3.16
C LEU A 414 -15.99 1.47 3.68
N TRP A 415 -16.99 2.36 3.68
CA TRP A 415 -16.90 3.70 4.31
C TRP A 415 -15.73 4.52 3.72
N ASP A 416 -15.05 5.35 4.50
CA ASP A 416 -13.79 6.05 4.19
C ASP A 416 -12.68 5.19 3.54
N LEU A 417 -12.70 3.86 3.58
CA LEU A 417 -11.67 3.05 2.89
C LEU A 417 -11.75 3.11 1.35
N ILE A 418 -12.83 3.61 0.76
CA ILE A 418 -12.99 3.69 -0.70
C ILE A 418 -11.92 4.58 -1.37
N ASP A 419 -11.54 4.19 -2.59
CA ASP A 419 -10.61 4.88 -3.49
C ASP A 419 -9.23 5.27 -2.93
N LYS A 420 -8.91 4.84 -1.70
CA LYS A 420 -7.56 4.93 -1.12
C LYS A 420 -6.54 4.23 -2.00
N ALA A 421 -6.81 3.00 -2.45
CA ALA A 421 -5.88 2.21 -3.27
C ALA A 421 -6.21 2.24 -4.78
N LYS A 422 -5.16 2.31 -5.62
CA LYS A 422 -5.26 2.27 -7.10
C LYS A 422 -4.62 1.01 -7.69
N PRO A 423 -5.04 0.53 -8.89
CA PRO A 423 -4.37 -0.55 -9.58
C PRO A 423 -2.88 -0.26 -9.81
N GLY A 424 -2.03 -1.26 -9.58
CA GLY A 424 -0.57 -1.14 -9.63
C GLY A 424 0.08 -0.66 -8.33
N GLU A 425 -0.67 -0.15 -7.34
CA GLU A 425 -0.12 0.20 -6.03
C GLU A 425 0.07 -1.09 -5.18
N GLU A 426 1.23 -1.21 -4.51
CA GLU A 426 1.44 -2.17 -3.43
C GLU A 426 0.79 -1.69 -2.14
N ILE A 427 -0.05 -2.54 -1.54
CA ILE A 427 -0.79 -2.25 -0.32
C ILE A 427 -0.67 -3.36 0.71
N GLU A 428 -0.87 -2.95 1.96
CA GLU A 428 -0.98 -3.78 3.14
C GLU A 428 -2.36 -3.56 3.76
N VAL A 429 -3.12 -4.65 3.88
CA VAL A 429 -4.49 -4.65 4.38
C VAL A 429 -4.52 -5.35 5.73
N THR A 430 -4.99 -4.68 6.77
CA THR A 430 -5.48 -5.36 7.99
C THR A 430 -6.98 -5.56 7.83
N GLY A 431 -7.47 -6.77 8.09
CA GLY A 431 -8.88 -7.10 7.82
C GLY A 431 -9.32 -8.44 8.36
N VAL A 432 -10.64 -8.65 8.39
CA VAL A 432 -11.27 -9.87 8.87
C VAL A 432 -11.43 -10.83 7.69
N TYR A 433 -10.85 -12.03 7.80
CA TYR A 433 -10.91 -13.03 6.73
C TYR A 433 -12.22 -13.85 6.83
N ARG A 434 -13.25 -13.44 6.09
CA ARG A 434 -14.56 -14.08 6.07
C ARG A 434 -14.68 -15.13 4.96
N ASN A 435 -15.58 -16.10 5.16
CA ASN A 435 -16.13 -16.90 4.09
C ASN A 435 -17.50 -16.36 3.62
N ASN A 436 -17.93 -16.79 2.43
CA ASN A 436 -19.30 -16.61 1.95
C ASN A 436 -19.74 -17.88 1.19
N TYR A 437 -21.03 -18.22 1.28
CA TYR A 437 -21.60 -19.35 0.53
C TYR A 437 -22.02 -18.89 -0.86
N ASP A 438 -21.38 -19.44 -1.90
CA ASP A 438 -21.76 -19.22 -3.29
C ASP A 438 -22.23 -20.54 -3.93
N ALA A 439 -23.49 -20.55 -4.35
CA ALA A 439 -24.09 -21.69 -5.03
C ALA A 439 -23.48 -21.96 -6.42
N GLN A 440 -22.89 -20.96 -7.09
CA GLN A 440 -22.25 -21.15 -8.40
C GLN A 440 -20.94 -21.93 -8.27
N LEU A 441 -20.12 -21.61 -7.26
CA LEU A 441 -18.92 -22.37 -6.92
C LEU A 441 -19.23 -23.83 -6.56
N ASN A 442 -20.25 -24.06 -5.73
CA ASN A 442 -20.72 -25.41 -5.37
C ASN A 442 -21.10 -26.23 -6.63
N ASN A 443 -21.95 -25.66 -7.50
CA ASN A 443 -22.42 -26.33 -8.72
C ASN A 443 -21.30 -26.66 -9.73
N ARG A 444 -20.24 -25.85 -9.79
CA ARG A 444 -19.11 -26.11 -10.70
C ARG A 444 -18.10 -27.10 -10.12
N ASN A 445 -17.88 -27.06 -8.81
CA ASN A 445 -16.80 -27.81 -8.17
C ASN A 445 -17.26 -29.19 -7.64
N GLY A 446 -18.57 -29.48 -7.58
CA GLY A 446 -19.13 -30.77 -7.11
C GLY A 446 -19.09 -30.98 -5.59
N PHE A 447 -18.44 -30.07 -4.86
CA PHE A 447 -18.29 -30.07 -3.41
C PHE A 447 -18.65 -28.68 -2.84
N PRO A 448 -19.12 -28.59 -1.58
CA PRO A 448 -19.52 -27.32 -0.95
C PRO A 448 -18.31 -26.41 -0.64
N VAL A 449 -17.80 -25.75 -1.67
CA VAL A 449 -16.67 -24.81 -1.59
C VAL A 449 -17.20 -23.40 -1.32
N PHE A 450 -16.85 -22.86 -0.15
CA PHE A 450 -17.11 -21.46 0.20
C PHE A 450 -16.16 -20.52 -0.54
N ALA A 451 -16.69 -19.38 -1.01
CA ALA A 451 -15.85 -18.24 -1.38
C ALA A 451 -15.18 -17.66 -0.12
N THR A 452 -14.02 -17.02 -0.27
CA THR A 452 -13.29 -16.40 0.84
C THR A 452 -12.86 -14.99 0.44
N ILE A 453 -13.15 -14.03 1.32
CA ILE A 453 -13.12 -12.59 1.07
C ILE A 453 -12.51 -11.90 2.30
N LEU A 454 -11.62 -10.93 2.07
CA LEU A 454 -11.07 -10.11 3.14
C LEU A 454 -11.92 -8.84 3.31
N GLU A 455 -12.53 -8.64 4.47
CA GLU A 455 -13.16 -7.36 4.82
C GLU A 455 -12.08 -6.46 5.41
N ALA A 456 -11.67 -5.41 4.69
CA ALA A 456 -10.61 -4.52 5.16
C ALA A 456 -11.10 -3.68 6.35
N ASN A 457 -10.34 -3.67 7.44
CA ASN A 457 -10.48 -2.63 8.47
C ASN A 457 -9.51 -1.47 8.22
N ASN A 458 -8.28 -1.73 7.79
CA ASN A 458 -7.33 -0.69 7.39
C ASN A 458 -6.63 -1.04 6.08
N VAL A 459 -6.24 -0.01 5.32
CA VAL A 459 -5.47 -0.13 4.08
C VAL A 459 -4.35 0.90 4.12
N VAL A 460 -3.15 0.42 4.40
CA VAL A 460 -1.89 1.17 4.31
C VAL A 460 -1.27 0.85 2.94
N LYS A 461 -0.57 1.78 2.29
CA LYS A 461 0.22 1.45 1.08
C LYS A 461 1.69 1.38 1.41
N SER A 462 2.44 0.47 0.80
CA SER A 462 3.89 0.34 1.04
C SER A 462 4.64 1.63 0.66
N HIS A 463 4.18 2.35 -0.36
CA HIS A 463 4.71 3.69 -0.72
C HIS A 463 4.18 4.81 0.19
N ASP A 464 3.00 4.64 0.78
CA ASP A 464 2.30 5.65 1.59
C ASP A 464 2.63 5.53 3.09
N GLN A 465 3.31 4.45 3.52
CA GLN A 465 4.11 4.45 4.76
C GLN A 465 5.14 5.59 4.76
N LEU A 466 5.49 6.16 3.59
CA LEU A 466 6.46 7.25 3.47
C LEU A 466 5.85 8.66 3.42
N ALA A 467 4.67 8.82 2.83
CA ALA A 467 3.94 10.10 2.84
C ALA A 467 2.97 10.22 4.04
N GLY A 468 2.57 9.07 4.58
CA GLY A 468 1.75 8.87 5.78
C GLY A 468 2.54 8.68 7.08
N PHE A 469 3.87 8.90 7.08
CA PHE A 469 4.52 9.42 8.28
C PHE A 469 3.92 10.81 8.55
N ARG A 470 2.77 10.82 9.23
CA ARG A 470 2.06 12.03 9.66
C ARG A 470 3.05 12.85 10.48
N MET A 471 3.57 13.91 9.88
CA MET A 471 4.57 14.79 10.49
C MET A 471 4.15 15.14 11.90
N THR A 472 4.88 14.63 12.89
CA THR A 472 4.69 15.10 14.26
C THR A 472 5.07 16.59 14.30
N GLU A 473 4.52 17.35 15.25
CA GLU A 473 4.97 18.73 15.45
C GLU A 473 6.48 18.77 15.78
N GLU A 474 7.02 17.67 16.31
CA GLU A 474 8.43 17.44 16.57
C GLU A 474 9.24 17.25 15.28
N ASP A 475 8.83 16.36 14.36
CA ASP A 475 9.40 16.22 13.01
C ASP A 475 9.46 17.57 12.28
N GLU A 476 8.35 18.32 12.28
CA GLU A 476 8.29 19.63 11.64
C GLU A 476 9.24 20.63 12.34
N ASN A 477 9.35 20.57 13.67
CA ASN A 477 10.30 21.41 14.40
C ASN A 477 11.77 21.00 14.14
N GLU A 478 12.08 19.73 13.94
CA GLU A 478 13.42 19.25 13.55
C GLU A 478 13.79 19.73 12.14
N ILE A 479 12.89 19.55 11.17
CA ILE A 479 13.00 20.05 9.80
C ILE A 479 13.21 21.58 9.79
N ARG A 480 12.49 22.31 10.67
CA ARG A 480 12.65 23.77 10.87
C ARG A 480 13.95 24.17 11.60
N LYS A 481 14.55 23.30 12.43
CA LYS A 481 15.90 23.52 13.00
C LYS A 481 16.96 23.34 11.91
N LEU A 482 16.95 22.20 11.22
CA LEU A 482 17.94 21.83 10.19
C LEU A 482 17.98 22.81 9.00
N SER A 483 16.81 23.25 8.52
CA SER A 483 16.72 24.21 7.41
C SER A 483 17.32 25.60 7.70
N ARG A 484 17.59 25.92 8.97
CA ARG A 484 18.25 27.17 9.38
C ARG A 484 19.79 27.06 9.37
N GLU A 485 20.35 25.87 9.22
CA GLU A 485 21.81 25.68 9.26
C GLU A 485 22.52 26.24 8.01
N PRO A 486 23.62 27.00 8.17
CA PRO A 486 24.44 27.44 7.05
C PRO A 486 25.19 26.25 6.44
N GLY A 487 24.69 25.75 5.31
CA GLY A 487 25.28 24.60 4.59
C GLY A 487 24.31 23.45 4.30
N ILE A 488 23.03 23.55 4.68
CA ILE A 488 22.03 22.48 4.52
C ILE A 488 21.97 21.87 3.10
N ILE A 489 22.16 22.65 2.04
CA ILE A 489 22.20 22.16 0.65
C ILE A 489 23.32 21.11 0.46
N GLU A 490 24.51 21.32 1.05
CA GLU A 490 25.65 20.40 0.91
C GLU A 490 25.48 19.16 1.80
N LYS A 491 24.89 19.29 3.00
CA LYS A 491 24.47 18.14 3.82
C LYS A 491 23.48 17.24 3.06
N ILE A 492 22.46 17.83 2.41
CA ILE A 492 21.50 17.10 1.58
C ILE A 492 22.21 16.38 0.42
N ILE A 493 23.06 17.07 -0.34
CA ILE A 493 23.78 16.49 -1.50
C ILE A 493 24.71 15.33 -1.07
N ASN A 494 25.34 15.40 0.10
CA ASN A 494 26.17 14.32 0.63
C ASN A 494 25.33 13.12 1.10
N SER A 495 24.20 13.39 1.76
CA SER A 495 23.23 12.38 2.22
C SER A 495 22.52 11.63 1.09
N MET A 496 22.52 12.18 -0.13
CA MET A 496 22.00 11.51 -1.33
C MET A 496 22.91 10.36 -1.76
N ALA A 497 22.36 9.16 -1.85
CA ALA A 497 23.04 7.93 -2.26
C ALA A 497 24.39 7.74 -1.54
N PRO A 498 24.41 7.54 -0.20
CA PRO A 498 25.65 7.48 0.58
C PRO A 498 26.55 6.31 0.16
N SER A 499 25.98 5.23 -0.37
CA SER A 499 26.69 4.06 -0.93
C SER A 499 27.44 4.31 -2.25
N ILE A 500 27.41 5.53 -2.79
CA ILE A 500 28.15 5.91 -4.00
C ILE A 500 29.13 7.03 -3.62
N TYR A 501 30.43 6.73 -3.76
CA TYR A 501 31.52 7.68 -3.57
C TYR A 501 31.58 8.70 -4.73
N GLY A 502 31.89 9.96 -4.40
CA GLY A 502 32.03 11.04 -5.38
C GLY A 502 30.73 11.37 -6.13
N HIS A 503 30.87 11.72 -7.42
CA HIS A 503 29.77 12.10 -8.32
C HIS A 503 28.82 13.18 -7.78
N ASN A 504 29.35 14.17 -7.04
CA ASN A 504 28.58 15.26 -6.43
C ASN A 504 27.67 15.98 -7.43
N ASP A 505 28.08 16.12 -8.69
CA ASP A 505 27.28 16.73 -9.76
C ASP A 505 25.99 15.92 -10.06
N ILE A 506 26.08 14.59 -10.06
CA ILE A 506 24.93 13.69 -10.22
C ILE A 506 24.03 13.79 -8.98
N LYS A 507 24.61 13.72 -7.78
CA LYS A 507 23.88 13.85 -6.52
C LYS A 507 23.12 15.17 -6.44
N THR A 508 23.74 16.26 -6.91
CA THR A 508 23.12 17.59 -7.04
C THR A 508 21.98 17.60 -8.04
N ALA A 509 22.17 17.08 -9.25
CA ALA A 509 21.13 17.04 -10.28
C ALA A 509 19.90 16.21 -9.83
N VAL A 510 20.13 15.07 -9.20
CA VAL A 510 19.08 14.19 -8.68
C VAL A 510 18.36 14.82 -7.48
N ALA A 511 19.08 15.46 -6.56
CA ALA A 511 18.46 16.23 -5.47
C ALA A 511 17.54 17.33 -6.03
N LEU A 512 18.01 18.13 -6.99
CA LEU A 512 17.22 19.18 -7.63
C LEU A 512 15.94 18.63 -8.28
N SER A 513 16.01 17.47 -8.93
CA SER A 513 14.83 16.79 -9.49
C SER A 513 13.84 16.30 -8.42
N LEU A 514 14.32 15.85 -7.26
CA LEU A 514 13.46 15.40 -6.15
C LEU A 514 12.74 16.55 -5.44
N PHE A 515 13.35 17.73 -5.28
CA PHE A 515 12.66 18.90 -4.73
C PHE A 515 11.78 19.61 -5.77
N GLY A 516 12.23 19.68 -7.03
CA GLY A 516 11.52 20.28 -8.17
C GLY A 516 11.32 21.80 -8.08
N GLY A 517 11.05 22.46 -9.21
CA GLY A 517 10.68 23.88 -9.25
C GLY A 517 9.21 24.13 -8.87
N VAL A 518 8.68 25.30 -9.23
CA VAL A 518 7.27 25.66 -9.05
C VAL A 518 6.55 25.67 -10.40
N ALA A 519 5.47 24.88 -10.53
CA ALA A 519 4.60 24.92 -11.71
C ALA A 519 3.79 26.23 -11.70
N LYS A 520 3.76 26.95 -12.83
CA LYS A 520 3.17 28.31 -12.91
C LYS A 520 2.07 28.37 -13.97
N VAL A 521 0.90 28.85 -13.58
CA VAL A 521 -0.19 29.16 -14.51
C VAL A 521 -0.11 30.64 -14.88
N GLY A 522 0.21 30.93 -16.15
CA GLY A 522 0.19 32.30 -16.66
C GLY A 522 -1.23 32.86 -16.76
N ARG A 523 -1.38 34.19 -16.81
CA ARG A 523 -2.68 34.91 -16.91
C ARG A 523 -3.41 34.73 -18.27
N GLY A 524 -3.17 33.63 -18.97
CA GLY A 524 -3.66 33.35 -20.33
C GLY A 524 -3.59 31.86 -20.70
N SER A 525 -4.01 30.99 -19.78
CA SER A 525 -4.05 29.51 -19.91
C SER A 525 -2.72 28.77 -20.15
N HIS A 526 -1.63 29.46 -20.48
CA HIS A 526 -0.31 28.84 -20.64
C HIS A 526 0.20 28.34 -19.28
N GLN A 527 0.40 27.02 -19.15
CA GLN A 527 1.05 26.41 -17.99
C GLN A 527 2.54 26.27 -18.28
N VAL A 528 3.39 26.68 -17.34
CA VAL A 528 4.84 26.47 -17.40
C VAL A 528 5.18 25.36 -16.42
N ARG A 529 5.79 24.27 -16.95
CA ARG A 529 6.19 23.10 -16.15
C ARG A 529 7.13 23.50 -15.00
N GLY A 530 6.92 22.92 -13.83
CA GLY A 530 7.78 23.12 -12.65
C GLY A 530 8.85 22.03 -12.50
N ASP A 531 8.60 20.84 -13.04
CA ASP A 531 9.47 19.67 -12.88
C ASP A 531 10.77 19.80 -13.68
N ILE A 532 11.86 19.27 -13.11
CA ILE A 532 13.22 19.30 -13.66
C ILE A 532 13.54 17.90 -14.20
N ASN A 533 13.81 17.80 -15.50
CA ASN A 533 14.18 16.53 -16.14
C ASN A 533 15.71 16.38 -16.17
N VAL A 534 16.21 15.18 -15.84
CA VAL A 534 17.65 14.88 -15.75
C VAL A 534 18.01 13.70 -16.66
N LEU A 535 19.07 13.84 -17.45
CA LEU A 535 19.65 12.74 -18.23
C LEU A 535 21.04 12.37 -17.70
N LEU A 536 21.19 11.11 -17.27
CA LEU A 536 22.44 10.50 -16.81
C LEU A 536 23.06 9.69 -17.95
N LEU A 537 23.95 10.31 -18.72
CA LEU A 537 24.77 9.63 -19.73
C LEU A 537 26.11 9.21 -19.12
N GLY A 538 26.60 8.02 -19.46
CA GLY A 538 27.96 7.62 -19.07
C GLY A 538 28.29 6.19 -19.42
N ASP A 539 29.54 5.80 -19.20
CA ASP A 539 30.05 4.46 -19.46
C ASP A 539 29.33 3.38 -18.62
N PRO A 540 29.24 2.12 -19.08
CA PRO A 540 28.70 1.03 -18.28
C PRO A 540 29.56 0.79 -17.02
N GLY A 541 28.94 0.39 -15.91
CA GLY A 541 29.60 0.22 -14.61
C GLY A 541 29.63 1.47 -13.73
N THR A 542 29.35 2.67 -14.25
CA THR A 542 29.35 3.96 -13.52
C THR A 542 28.18 4.17 -12.53
N ALA A 543 27.70 3.11 -11.88
CA ALA A 543 26.65 3.09 -10.84
C ALA A 543 25.28 3.75 -11.17
N LYS A 544 25.05 4.28 -12.39
CA LYS A 544 23.82 5.00 -12.80
C LYS A 544 22.52 4.31 -12.37
N SER A 545 22.36 3.02 -12.63
CA SER A 545 21.17 2.23 -12.27
C SER A 545 20.96 2.10 -10.76
N GLN A 546 22.03 2.16 -9.96
CA GLN A 546 21.93 2.19 -8.49
C GLN A 546 21.48 3.57 -7.99
N VAL A 547 21.86 4.66 -8.67
CA VAL A 547 21.30 6.00 -8.41
C VAL A 547 19.79 5.99 -8.65
N LEU A 548 19.32 5.42 -9.77
CA LEU A 548 17.88 5.29 -10.04
C LEU A 548 17.15 4.49 -8.94
N LYS A 549 17.68 3.31 -8.56
CA LYS A 549 17.09 2.47 -7.47
C LYS A 549 17.12 3.13 -6.09
N TYR A 550 18.07 4.03 -5.84
CA TYR A 550 18.06 4.86 -4.62
C TYR A 550 16.97 5.93 -4.68
N VAL A 551 16.78 6.58 -5.84
CA VAL A 551 15.68 7.56 -6.05
C VAL A 551 14.31 6.90 -5.94
N GLU A 552 14.15 5.70 -6.49
CA GLU A 552 12.92 4.89 -6.40
C GLU A 552 12.44 4.72 -4.95
N LYS A 553 13.38 4.48 -4.03
CA LYS A 553 13.11 4.37 -2.59
C LYS A 553 12.95 5.73 -1.89
N THR A 554 13.61 6.78 -2.39
CA THR A 554 13.68 8.09 -1.72
C THR A 554 12.51 9.01 -2.09
N ALA A 555 11.94 8.86 -3.29
CA ALA A 555 10.79 9.63 -3.73
C ALA A 555 9.48 9.19 -3.03
N HIS A 556 8.59 10.14 -2.79
CA HIS A 556 7.22 9.92 -2.29
C HIS A 556 6.32 9.17 -3.30
N ARG A 557 6.60 9.32 -4.60
CA ARG A 557 5.90 8.64 -5.69
C ARG A 557 6.85 8.46 -6.86
N ALA A 558 7.39 7.25 -7.04
CA ALA A 558 8.20 6.87 -8.19
C ALA A 558 7.57 5.72 -8.96
N VAL A 559 7.86 5.65 -10.26
CA VAL A 559 7.61 4.47 -11.10
C VAL A 559 8.89 4.19 -11.88
N PHE A 560 9.44 2.98 -11.73
CA PHE A 560 10.60 2.52 -12.47
C PHE A 560 10.21 1.82 -13.78
N ALA A 561 10.92 2.17 -14.85
CA ALA A 561 10.75 1.62 -16.19
C ALA A 561 12.11 1.32 -16.82
N THR A 562 12.17 0.29 -17.66
CA THR A 562 13.33 -0.03 -18.51
C THR A 562 12.96 0.21 -19.96
N GLY A 563 13.84 0.85 -20.74
CA GLY A 563 13.58 1.24 -22.12
C GLY A 563 13.20 0.10 -23.07
N GLN A 564 13.58 -1.15 -22.77
CA GLN A 564 13.15 -2.32 -23.54
C GLN A 564 11.80 -2.90 -23.11
N GLY A 565 11.44 -2.81 -21.81
CA GLY A 565 10.15 -3.30 -21.29
C GLY A 565 9.02 -2.26 -21.38
N ALA A 566 9.38 -0.98 -21.49
CA ALA A 566 8.45 0.14 -21.43
C ALA A 566 7.89 0.54 -22.80
N SER A 567 7.01 -0.29 -23.36
CA SER A 567 6.25 0.07 -24.57
C SER A 567 5.43 1.35 -24.38
N ALA A 568 5.13 2.07 -25.46
CA ALA A 568 4.30 3.28 -25.45
C ALA A 568 2.96 3.07 -24.72
N VAL A 569 2.36 1.89 -24.84
CA VAL A 569 1.10 1.52 -24.17
C VAL A 569 1.29 1.41 -22.65
N GLY A 570 2.41 0.85 -22.19
CA GLY A 570 2.79 0.77 -20.77
C GLY A 570 3.26 2.10 -20.18
N LEU A 571 3.78 3.02 -21.00
CA LEU A 571 4.21 4.36 -20.57
C LEU A 571 3.06 5.37 -20.48
N THR A 572 2.15 5.36 -21.46
CA THR A 572 1.09 6.36 -21.61
C THR A 572 -0.18 6.00 -20.84
N ALA A 573 -1.19 5.46 -21.53
CA ALA A 573 -2.29 4.68 -20.95
C ALA A 573 -2.91 3.80 -22.04
N SER A 574 -3.48 2.67 -21.62
CA SER A 574 -4.16 1.71 -22.49
C SER A 574 -5.68 1.88 -22.41
N VAL A 575 -6.40 1.41 -23.43
CA VAL A 575 -7.84 1.16 -23.31
C VAL A 575 -8.04 -0.35 -23.30
N ARG A 576 -8.60 -0.87 -22.20
CA ARG A 576 -8.84 -2.30 -21.98
C ARG A 576 -10.33 -2.54 -21.86
N ARG A 577 -10.81 -3.68 -22.35
CA ARG A 577 -12.20 -4.11 -22.12
C ARG A 577 -12.26 -4.96 -20.85
N ASP A 578 -13.09 -4.58 -19.88
CA ASP A 578 -13.29 -5.40 -18.69
C ASP A 578 -14.14 -6.65 -19.02
N PRO A 579 -13.69 -7.87 -18.66
CA PRO A 579 -14.43 -9.09 -19.00
C PRO A 579 -15.77 -9.27 -18.27
N LEU A 580 -16.04 -8.56 -17.16
CA LEU A 580 -17.30 -8.69 -16.42
C LEU A 580 -18.39 -7.74 -16.94
N THR A 581 -18.08 -6.45 -17.03
CA THR A 581 -19.00 -5.40 -17.53
C THR A 581 -19.06 -5.33 -19.05
N SER A 582 -18.06 -5.87 -19.76
CA SER A 582 -17.82 -5.67 -21.19
C SER A 582 -17.54 -4.22 -21.61
N GLU A 583 -17.38 -3.28 -20.68
CA GLU A 583 -17.13 -1.87 -20.95
C GLU A 583 -15.65 -1.59 -21.28
N TRP A 584 -15.40 -0.50 -22.01
CA TRP A 584 -14.05 0.00 -22.31
C TRP A 584 -13.56 0.91 -21.18
N THR A 585 -12.51 0.50 -20.49
CA THR A 585 -11.88 1.23 -19.37
C THR A 585 -10.50 1.75 -19.77
N LEU A 586 -10.06 2.85 -19.14
CA LEU A 586 -8.71 3.39 -19.28
C LEU A 586 -7.81 2.86 -18.17
N GLU A 587 -6.70 2.21 -18.53
CA GLU A 587 -5.64 1.81 -17.59
C GLU A 587 -4.44 2.75 -17.75
N GLY A 588 -4.13 3.51 -16.70
CA GLY A 588 -3.00 4.44 -16.70
C GLY A 588 -1.65 3.72 -16.79
N GLY A 589 -0.79 4.15 -17.71
CA GLY A 589 0.60 3.72 -17.80
C GLY A 589 1.52 4.50 -16.87
N ALA A 590 2.81 4.17 -16.89
CA ALA A 590 3.82 4.63 -15.94
C ALA A 590 3.84 6.16 -15.72
N LEU A 591 3.68 6.97 -16.78
CA LEU A 591 3.72 8.44 -16.67
C LEU A 591 2.48 9.01 -15.95
N VAL A 592 1.31 8.38 -16.10
CA VAL A 592 0.06 8.73 -15.39
C VAL A 592 0.12 8.19 -13.95
N LEU A 593 0.69 6.99 -13.77
CA LEU A 593 0.99 6.42 -12.46
C LEU A 593 2.06 7.20 -11.69
N ALA A 594 2.85 8.05 -12.35
CA ALA A 594 3.87 8.93 -11.75
C ALA A 594 3.48 10.42 -11.61
N ASP A 595 2.21 10.82 -11.82
CA ASP A 595 1.80 12.25 -11.71
C ASP A 595 2.11 12.87 -10.32
N LYS A 596 2.60 14.11 -10.30
CA LYS A 596 3.24 14.80 -9.16
C LYS A 596 4.46 14.07 -8.55
N GLY A 597 4.98 13.03 -9.20
CA GLY A 597 6.10 12.20 -8.76
C GLY A 597 7.30 12.27 -9.70
N THR A 598 8.12 11.21 -9.70
CA THR A 598 9.27 11.04 -10.60
C THR A 598 9.15 9.75 -11.41
N CYS A 599 9.26 9.83 -12.74
CA CYS A 599 9.38 8.66 -13.60
C CYS A 599 10.87 8.36 -13.83
N LEU A 600 11.27 7.12 -13.56
CA LEU A 600 12.65 6.67 -13.67
C LEU A 600 12.76 5.74 -14.88
N ILE A 601 13.62 6.08 -15.84
CA ILE A 601 13.79 5.29 -17.08
C ILE A 601 15.24 4.87 -17.23
N ASP A 602 15.54 3.59 -17.04
CA ASP A 602 16.87 3.03 -17.36
C ASP A 602 16.93 2.53 -18.81
N GLU A 603 18.13 2.49 -19.38
CA GLU A 603 18.40 2.15 -20.79
C GLU A 603 17.56 2.95 -21.82
N PHE A 604 17.43 4.26 -21.58
CA PHE A 604 16.65 5.18 -22.42
C PHE A 604 17.11 5.24 -23.90
N ASP A 605 18.37 4.87 -24.18
CA ASP A 605 18.89 4.68 -25.52
C ASP A 605 18.14 3.58 -26.31
N LYS A 606 17.76 2.46 -25.67
CA LYS A 606 17.17 1.28 -26.33
C LYS A 606 15.65 1.37 -26.61
N MET A 607 15.03 2.53 -26.39
CA MET A 607 13.59 2.74 -26.59
C MET A 607 13.20 2.82 -28.07
N ASN A 608 12.02 2.31 -28.44
CA ASN A 608 11.51 2.41 -29.80
C ASN A 608 11.02 3.84 -30.12
N ASP A 609 11.07 4.25 -31.39
CA ASP A 609 10.66 5.61 -31.79
C ASP A 609 9.17 5.93 -31.52
N GLN A 610 8.29 4.91 -31.49
CA GLN A 610 6.89 5.07 -31.09
C GLN A 610 6.76 5.46 -29.60
N ASP A 611 7.66 4.95 -28.76
CA ASP A 611 7.71 5.25 -27.33
C ASP A 611 8.32 6.64 -27.11
N ARG A 612 9.39 6.97 -27.87
CA ARG A 612 10.05 8.30 -27.87
C ARG A 612 9.09 9.43 -28.28
N THR A 613 8.26 9.23 -29.31
CA THR A 613 7.25 10.23 -29.74
C THR A 613 6.17 10.45 -28.69
N SER A 614 5.74 9.38 -28.00
CA SER A 614 4.79 9.47 -26.88
C SER A 614 5.34 10.29 -25.70
N ILE A 615 6.63 10.18 -25.41
CA ILE A 615 7.30 10.96 -24.36
C ILE A 615 7.42 12.45 -24.71
N HIS A 616 7.51 12.83 -25.99
CA HIS A 616 7.58 14.24 -26.41
C HIS A 616 6.37 15.07 -25.97
N GLU A 617 5.16 14.48 -25.93
CA GLU A 617 3.94 15.16 -25.50
C GLU A 617 3.97 15.40 -23.98
N ALA A 618 4.22 14.34 -23.21
CA ALA A 618 4.29 14.39 -21.75
C ALA A 618 5.39 15.34 -21.23
N MET A 619 6.59 15.33 -21.84
CA MET A 619 7.69 16.22 -21.43
C MET A 619 7.42 17.71 -21.70
N GLU A 620 6.60 18.03 -22.70
CA GLU A 620 6.32 19.42 -23.10
C GLU A 620 5.08 19.98 -22.38
N GLN A 621 3.97 19.23 -22.43
CA GLN A 621 2.65 19.70 -22.01
C GLN A 621 2.23 19.16 -20.63
N GLN A 622 2.95 18.16 -20.09
CA GLN A 622 2.59 17.42 -18.88
C GLN A 622 1.18 16.80 -18.93
N THR A 623 0.72 16.50 -20.15
CA THR A 623 -0.54 15.84 -20.48
C THR A 623 -0.31 14.78 -21.54
N ILE A 624 -1.23 13.82 -21.62
CA ILE A 624 -1.25 12.76 -22.65
C ILE A 624 -2.66 12.69 -23.22
N SER A 625 -2.80 12.95 -24.51
CA SER A 625 -4.07 12.88 -25.24
C SER A 625 -4.32 11.49 -25.81
N ILE A 626 -5.54 10.98 -25.61
CA ILE A 626 -5.93 9.62 -26.02
C ILE A 626 -7.26 9.70 -26.75
N SER A 627 -7.27 9.20 -27.99
CA SER A 627 -8.44 9.07 -28.85
C SER A 627 -8.51 7.63 -29.37
N LYS A 628 -9.01 6.72 -28.54
CA LYS A 628 -9.03 5.26 -28.81
C LYS A 628 -10.36 4.65 -28.36
N ALA A 629 -10.89 3.68 -29.12
CA ALA A 629 -12.15 2.96 -28.83
C ALA A 629 -13.37 3.85 -28.53
N GLY A 630 -13.44 5.05 -29.12
CA GLY A 630 -14.52 6.03 -28.88
C GLY A 630 -14.32 6.93 -27.65
N ILE A 631 -13.31 6.66 -26.82
CA ILE A 631 -12.92 7.50 -25.69
C ILE A 631 -11.93 8.56 -26.19
N VAL A 632 -12.31 9.84 -26.05
CA VAL A 632 -11.48 11.01 -26.35
C VAL A 632 -11.25 11.78 -25.05
N THR A 633 -10.07 11.66 -24.47
CA THR A 633 -9.73 12.20 -23.15
C THR A 633 -8.28 12.68 -23.09
N THR A 634 -7.98 13.61 -22.18
CA THR A 634 -6.62 14.05 -21.86
C THR A 634 -6.31 13.70 -20.40
N LEU A 635 -5.24 12.94 -20.17
CA LEU A 635 -4.76 12.57 -18.83
C LEU A 635 -3.62 13.52 -18.42
N GLN A 636 -3.48 13.78 -17.12
CA GLN A 636 -2.36 14.55 -16.57
C GLN A 636 -1.19 13.63 -16.25
N ALA A 637 0.03 14.09 -16.55
CA ALA A 637 1.29 13.35 -16.41
C ALA A 637 2.42 14.30 -15.96
N ARG A 638 2.20 15.04 -14.86
CA ARG A 638 3.19 16.00 -14.31
C ARG A 638 4.25 15.25 -13.51
N CYS A 639 5.20 14.65 -14.20
CA CYS A 639 6.32 13.93 -13.58
C CYS A 639 7.65 14.57 -13.98
N GLY A 640 8.61 14.57 -13.03
CA GLY A 640 10.01 14.76 -13.38
C GLY A 640 10.58 13.46 -13.95
N ILE A 641 11.19 13.51 -15.14
CA ILE A 641 11.82 12.34 -15.75
C ILE A 641 13.30 12.32 -15.41
N ILE A 642 13.76 11.25 -14.78
CA ILE A 642 15.18 10.95 -14.59
C ILE A 642 15.50 9.74 -15.45
N ALA A 643 16.23 9.97 -16.54
CA ALA A 643 16.61 8.95 -17.50
C ALA A 643 18.09 8.58 -17.35
N ALA A 644 18.44 7.31 -17.44
CA ALA A 644 19.80 6.84 -17.65
C ALA A 644 19.96 6.32 -19.08
N ALA A 645 21.09 6.65 -19.71
CA ALA A 645 21.41 6.25 -21.07
C ALA A 645 22.88 5.83 -21.19
N ASN A 646 23.18 5.00 -22.18
CA ASN A 646 24.53 4.58 -22.54
C ASN A 646 25.01 5.29 -23.83
N PRO A 647 26.32 5.56 -23.98
CA PRO A 647 26.88 6.07 -25.23
C PRO A 647 26.94 4.97 -26.30
N ILE A 648 26.84 5.37 -27.57
CA ILE A 648 26.99 4.47 -28.72
C ILE A 648 28.38 3.81 -28.67
N GLY A 649 28.42 2.49 -28.84
CA GLY A 649 29.65 1.70 -28.73
C GLY A 649 30.15 1.46 -27.30
N GLY A 650 29.37 1.84 -26.27
CA GLY A 650 29.64 1.48 -24.87
C GLY A 650 30.77 2.25 -24.18
N ARG A 651 31.43 3.22 -24.84
CA ARG A 651 32.35 4.19 -24.19
C ARG A 651 32.17 5.61 -24.73
N TYR A 652 32.27 6.62 -23.87
CA TYR A 652 31.99 8.02 -24.20
C TYR A 652 33.16 8.71 -24.93
N ASN A 653 33.07 8.77 -26.27
CA ASN A 653 34.07 9.36 -27.15
C ASN A 653 34.12 10.91 -27.03
N SER A 654 34.98 11.39 -26.14
CA SER A 654 35.10 12.82 -25.76
C SER A 654 35.68 13.77 -26.84
N THR A 655 35.97 13.25 -28.04
CA THR A 655 36.40 13.99 -29.25
C THR A 655 35.22 14.37 -30.16
N ILE A 656 34.15 13.58 -30.12
CA ILE A 656 32.94 13.69 -30.95
C ILE A 656 31.92 14.63 -30.24
N PRO A 657 31.06 15.38 -30.95
CA PRO A 657 30.00 16.16 -30.31
C PRO A 657 28.98 15.26 -29.60
N PHE A 658 28.40 15.75 -28.50
CA PHE A 658 27.40 15.04 -27.69
C PHE A 658 26.29 14.38 -28.52
N SER A 659 25.74 15.09 -29.51
CA SER A 659 24.65 14.61 -30.39
C SER A 659 25.01 13.48 -31.36
N ALA A 660 26.30 13.12 -31.47
CA ALA A 660 26.76 11.96 -32.24
C ALA A 660 27.33 10.83 -31.35
N ASN A 661 27.38 11.04 -30.03
CA ASN A 661 27.72 10.01 -29.05
C ASN A 661 26.49 9.26 -28.50
N VAL A 662 25.27 9.72 -28.81
CA VAL A 662 24.01 9.19 -28.27
C VAL A 662 22.95 9.20 -29.37
N GLU A 663 22.17 8.13 -29.48
CA GLU A 663 21.11 7.99 -30.49
C GLU A 663 19.80 8.69 -30.06
N LEU A 664 19.90 9.99 -29.74
CA LEU A 664 18.77 10.80 -29.30
C LEU A 664 18.57 12.03 -30.19
N THR A 665 17.31 12.28 -30.55
CA THR A 665 16.95 13.42 -31.40
C THR A 665 17.05 14.74 -30.63
N GLU A 666 17.44 15.82 -31.33
CA GLU A 666 17.57 17.15 -30.70
C GLU A 666 16.30 17.64 -29.97
N PRO A 667 15.06 17.34 -30.42
CA PRO A 667 13.84 17.68 -29.69
C PRO A 667 13.68 16.96 -28.33
N ILE A 668 14.30 15.80 -28.11
CA ILE A 668 14.37 15.17 -26.79
C ILE A 668 15.38 15.92 -25.91
N LEU A 669 16.58 16.20 -26.44
CA LEU A 669 17.67 16.79 -25.66
C LEU A 669 17.30 18.19 -25.13
N SER A 670 16.54 19.00 -25.88
CA SER A 670 16.06 20.32 -25.43
C SER A 670 15.08 20.29 -24.25
N ARG A 671 14.57 19.10 -23.88
CA ARG A 671 13.56 18.92 -22.84
C ARG A 671 14.12 18.35 -21.55
N PHE A 672 15.38 17.91 -21.55
CA PHE A 672 16.16 17.68 -20.34
C PHE A 672 16.74 19.00 -19.86
N ASP A 673 16.55 19.32 -18.58
CA ASP A 673 16.98 20.57 -17.97
C ASP A 673 18.42 20.46 -17.42
N ILE A 674 18.87 19.24 -17.10
CA ILE A 674 20.25 18.93 -16.68
C ILE A 674 20.78 17.72 -17.46
N LEU A 675 21.98 17.84 -18.01
CA LEU A 675 22.71 16.75 -18.70
C LEU A 675 23.96 16.38 -17.88
N CYS A 676 23.98 15.21 -17.25
CA CYS A 676 25.15 14.69 -16.55
C CYS A 676 25.90 13.72 -17.48
N VAL A 677 27.19 13.98 -17.72
CA VAL A 677 28.07 13.11 -18.51
C VAL A 677 29.14 12.53 -17.59
N VAL A 678 28.92 11.29 -17.14
CA VAL A 678 29.92 10.50 -16.43
C VAL A 678 30.94 9.98 -17.43
N ARG A 679 32.21 9.99 -17.04
CA ARG A 679 33.33 9.49 -17.86
C ARG A 679 34.23 8.64 -16.97
N ASP A 680 34.46 7.41 -17.38
CA ASP A 680 35.42 6.49 -16.74
C ASP A 680 36.85 6.89 -17.14
N THR A 681 37.54 7.61 -16.26
CA THR A 681 38.94 8.04 -16.45
C THR A 681 39.81 7.56 -15.30
N VAL A 682 40.67 6.58 -15.59
CA VAL A 682 41.61 5.98 -14.63
C VAL A 682 42.52 7.05 -14.00
N GLU A 683 42.37 7.26 -12.69
CA GLU A 683 43.19 8.17 -11.89
C GLU A 683 43.50 7.50 -10.55
N PRO A 684 44.76 7.09 -10.29
CA PRO A 684 45.06 6.12 -9.24
C PRO A 684 44.76 6.62 -7.82
N GLU A 685 44.74 7.94 -7.59
CA GLU A 685 44.32 8.50 -6.30
C GLU A 685 42.80 8.42 -6.07
N GLU A 686 41.99 8.49 -7.13
CA GLU A 686 40.53 8.37 -7.01
C GLU A 686 40.12 6.89 -6.97
N ASP A 687 40.76 6.06 -7.79
CA ASP A 687 40.59 4.59 -7.81
C ASP A 687 40.90 3.96 -6.44
N GLU A 688 41.98 4.38 -5.77
CA GLU A 688 42.35 3.86 -4.45
C GLU A 688 41.34 4.29 -3.35
N ARG A 689 40.78 5.51 -3.45
CA ARG A 689 39.73 6.00 -2.54
C ARG A 689 38.42 5.26 -2.76
N LEU A 690 38.04 5.06 -4.03
CA LEU A 690 36.86 4.30 -4.44
C LEU A 690 36.97 2.83 -3.98
N ALA A 691 38.13 2.19 -4.15
CA ALA A 691 38.37 0.82 -3.72
C ALA A 691 38.24 0.67 -2.19
N ARG A 692 38.88 1.54 -1.39
CA ARG A 692 38.71 1.55 0.08
C ARG A 692 37.24 1.71 0.47
N PHE A 693 36.54 2.63 -0.18
CA PHE A 693 35.12 2.88 0.09
C PHE A 693 34.24 1.66 -0.23
N ILE A 694 34.44 1.02 -1.38
CA ILE A 694 33.69 -0.19 -1.80
C ILE A 694 33.95 -1.34 -0.83
N VAL A 695 35.20 -1.59 -0.43
CA VAL A 695 35.54 -2.65 0.55
C VAL A 695 34.86 -2.39 1.89
N GLY A 696 34.92 -1.16 2.41
CA GLY A 696 34.22 -0.77 3.64
C GLY A 696 32.70 -0.91 3.53
N SER A 697 32.12 -0.57 2.38
CA SER A 697 30.68 -0.75 2.13
C SER A 697 30.30 -2.23 2.08
N HIS A 698 31.10 -3.10 1.47
CA HIS A 698 30.81 -4.54 1.42
C HIS A 698 30.96 -5.21 2.78
N SER A 699 31.96 -4.82 3.58
CA SER A 699 32.10 -5.25 4.97
C SER A 699 30.87 -4.88 5.80
N ARG A 700 30.42 -3.62 5.72
CA ARG A 700 29.21 -3.13 6.40
C ARG A 700 27.89 -3.71 5.86
N SER A 701 27.90 -4.34 4.68
CA SER A 701 26.71 -4.93 4.05
C SER A 701 26.60 -6.44 4.26
N HIS A 702 27.45 -7.04 5.10
CA HIS A 702 27.41 -8.49 5.33
C HIS A 702 26.25 -8.86 6.26
N PRO A 703 25.39 -9.85 5.90
CA PRO A 703 24.15 -10.10 6.63
C PRO A 703 24.36 -10.61 8.06
N SER A 704 25.51 -11.22 8.37
CA SER A 704 25.88 -11.63 9.73
C SER A 704 26.20 -10.47 10.67
N THR A 705 26.60 -9.30 10.15
CA THR A 705 26.96 -8.12 10.96
C THR A 705 25.72 -7.32 11.39
N SER A 706 24.54 -7.65 10.87
CA SER A 706 23.29 -6.93 11.12
C SER A 706 22.43 -7.47 12.27
N GLN A 707 22.98 -8.37 13.10
CA GLN A 707 22.37 -8.79 14.36
C GLN A 707 22.99 -8.01 15.54
N PRO A 708 22.29 -7.05 16.16
CA PRO A 708 22.64 -6.53 17.48
C PRO A 708 22.21 -7.56 18.54
N GLY A 709 22.95 -8.66 18.62
CA GLY A 709 22.79 -9.73 19.61
C GLY A 709 24.02 -9.82 20.50
N GLU A 710 23.82 -10.23 21.74
CA GLU A 710 24.88 -10.41 22.74
C GLU A 710 25.81 -11.59 22.38
N ASP A 711 27.01 -11.60 22.95
CA ASP A 711 28.12 -12.56 22.80
C ASP A 711 29.13 -12.37 21.65
N SER A 712 30.18 -11.58 21.92
CA SER A 712 31.55 -11.95 21.55
C SER A 712 32.57 -11.35 22.53
N MET A 713 33.27 -12.21 23.28
CA MET A 713 34.40 -11.83 24.14
C MET A 713 35.68 -11.61 23.31
N ASP A 714 36.40 -10.55 23.68
CA ASP A 714 37.86 -10.46 23.74
C ASP A 714 38.69 -11.02 22.56
N VAL A 715 39.00 -10.14 21.61
CA VAL A 715 40.31 -10.17 20.93
C VAL A 715 40.96 -8.79 21.09
N GLU A 716 41.98 -8.70 21.92
CA GLU A 716 42.68 -7.45 22.24
C GLU A 716 43.49 -6.93 21.03
N HIS A 717 43.17 -5.71 20.56
CA HIS A 717 44.04 -4.94 19.67
C HIS A 717 44.13 -3.47 20.13
N GLU A 718 44.89 -3.24 21.21
CA GLU A 718 45.25 -1.91 21.69
C GLU A 718 46.19 -1.16 20.72
N SER A 719 45.70 -0.53 19.64
CA SER A 719 46.54 0.36 18.79
C SER A 719 45.87 1.44 17.92
N GLU A 720 44.56 1.75 18.02
CA GLU A 720 43.94 2.69 17.04
C GLU A 720 42.93 3.74 17.60
N ASN A 721 43.06 4.10 18.88
CA ASN A 721 42.22 5.07 19.60
C ASN A 721 42.35 6.56 19.15
N GLN A 722 42.68 6.83 17.88
CA GLN A 722 42.66 8.18 17.29
C GLN A 722 41.78 8.30 16.03
N GLU A 723 41.45 7.21 15.32
CA GLU A 723 40.62 7.31 14.10
C GLU A 723 39.10 7.34 14.41
N THR A 724 38.67 6.72 15.51
CA THR A 724 37.26 6.62 15.94
C THR A 724 36.57 7.99 16.17
N GLN A 725 37.35 9.03 16.50
CA GLN A 725 36.84 10.40 16.64
C GLN A 725 36.58 11.09 15.29
N ALA A 726 37.20 10.64 14.20
CA ALA A 726 36.93 11.16 12.86
C ALA A 726 35.72 10.47 12.20
N GLU A 727 35.44 9.21 12.54
CA GLU A 727 34.27 8.47 12.02
C GLU A 727 32.95 8.92 12.67
N SER A 728 32.98 9.27 13.96
CA SER A 728 31.84 9.86 14.66
C SER A 728 31.44 11.22 14.05
N GLN A 729 32.42 12.08 13.74
CA GLN A 729 32.17 13.34 13.02
C GLN A 729 31.64 13.16 11.58
N LYS A 730 31.91 12.02 10.92
CA LYS A 730 31.25 11.72 9.63
C LYS A 730 29.77 11.39 9.82
N LYS A 731 29.39 10.64 10.87
CA LYS A 731 27.98 10.38 11.19
C LYS A 731 27.18 11.67 11.45
N GLU A 732 27.79 12.71 12.02
CA GLU A 732 27.17 14.03 12.21
C GLU A 732 26.90 14.80 10.88
N SER A 733 27.45 14.34 9.75
CA SER A 733 27.34 15.02 8.45
C SER A 733 26.24 14.46 7.53
N GLU A 734 25.71 13.27 7.82
CA GLU A 734 24.69 12.58 7.01
C GLU A 734 23.31 12.71 7.66
N ILE A 735 22.31 13.17 6.90
CA ILE A 735 20.93 13.26 7.39
C ILE A 735 20.33 11.84 7.39
N PRO A 736 19.63 11.39 8.46
CA PRO A 736 18.92 10.12 8.46
C PRO A 736 17.97 10.02 7.25
N GLN A 737 17.99 8.88 6.55
CA GLN A 737 17.29 8.73 5.27
C GLN A 737 15.77 8.91 5.39
N GLU A 738 15.18 8.56 6.52
CA GLU A 738 13.77 8.79 6.83
C GLU A 738 13.47 10.28 7.00
N LEU A 739 14.27 10.99 7.80
CA LEU A 739 14.16 12.44 7.99
C LEU A 739 14.39 13.20 6.67
N LEU A 740 15.29 12.72 5.80
CA LEU A 740 15.48 13.27 4.46
C LEU A 740 14.23 13.07 3.57
N ARG A 741 13.61 11.89 3.60
CA ARG A 741 12.37 11.59 2.86
C ARG A 741 11.21 12.48 3.36
N LYS A 742 11.04 12.61 4.69
CA LYS A 742 10.12 13.58 5.32
C LYS A 742 10.41 15.03 4.86
N TYR A 743 11.67 15.47 4.91
CA TYR A 743 12.09 16.82 4.51
C TYR A 743 11.78 17.14 3.03
N ILE A 744 11.98 16.19 2.12
CA ILE A 744 11.64 16.35 0.69
C ILE A 744 10.13 16.53 0.51
N LEU A 745 9.31 15.72 1.18
CA LEU A 745 7.85 15.83 1.15
C LEU A 745 7.37 17.20 1.66
N TYR A 746 7.85 17.61 2.84
CA TYR A 746 7.53 18.91 3.44
C TYR A 746 7.86 20.08 2.51
N ALA A 747 9.05 20.05 1.89
CA ALA A 747 9.51 21.09 0.98
C ALA A 747 8.75 21.10 -0.36
N ARG A 748 8.20 19.97 -0.82
CA ARG A 748 7.36 19.91 -2.02
C ARG A 748 5.96 20.49 -1.78
N ASP A 749 5.34 20.17 -0.65
CA ASP A 749 3.94 20.53 -0.40
C ASP A 749 3.74 21.91 0.25
N ARG A 750 4.59 22.31 1.21
CA ARG A 750 4.40 23.59 1.92
C ARG A 750 5.18 24.78 1.33
N VAL A 751 6.25 24.56 0.56
CA VAL A 751 7.17 25.63 0.13
C VAL A 751 7.04 25.93 -1.36
N SER A 752 6.42 27.08 -1.68
CA SER A 752 6.31 27.62 -3.05
C SER A 752 7.15 28.90 -3.20
N PRO A 753 8.45 28.78 -3.54
CA PRO A 753 9.34 29.94 -3.62
C PRO A 753 8.92 30.95 -4.69
N LYS A 754 9.04 32.22 -4.35
CA LYS A 754 8.75 33.37 -5.21
C LYS A 754 10.07 34.00 -5.68
N LEU A 755 10.07 34.41 -6.94
CA LEU A 755 11.15 35.17 -7.55
C LEU A 755 10.93 36.66 -7.25
N TYR A 756 11.92 37.32 -6.65
CA TYR A 756 11.87 38.74 -6.33
C TYR A 756 13.25 39.36 -6.50
N ASN A 757 13.35 40.53 -7.14
CA ASN A 757 14.61 41.22 -7.45
C ASN A 757 15.70 40.29 -8.04
N MET A 758 15.39 39.56 -9.11
CA MET A 758 16.39 38.79 -9.85
C MET A 758 17.33 39.72 -10.64
N ASP A 759 18.61 39.34 -10.75
CA ASP A 759 19.54 39.93 -11.72
C ASP A 759 19.18 39.44 -13.15
N GLU A 760 18.06 39.89 -13.71
CA GLU A 760 17.61 39.53 -15.06
C GLU A 760 18.72 39.77 -16.11
N ASP A 761 19.42 40.88 -15.96
CA ASP A 761 20.60 41.28 -16.73
C ASP A 761 21.73 40.23 -16.73
N LYS A 762 21.93 39.54 -15.60
CA LYS A 762 22.98 38.52 -15.43
C LYS A 762 22.60 37.22 -16.16
N VAL A 763 21.35 36.81 -16.04
CA VAL A 763 20.80 35.63 -16.74
C VAL A 763 20.74 35.89 -18.26
N ALA A 764 20.34 37.09 -18.69
CA ALA A 764 20.31 37.48 -20.10
C ALA A 764 21.72 37.50 -20.73
N ARG A 765 22.72 38.06 -20.03
CA ARG A 765 24.13 38.06 -20.49
C ARG A 765 24.70 36.64 -20.55
N LEU A 766 24.42 35.79 -19.56
CA LEU A 766 24.80 34.38 -19.56
C LEU A 766 24.21 33.63 -20.78
N PHE A 767 22.91 33.77 -21.03
CA PHE A 767 22.23 33.14 -22.16
C PHE A 767 22.78 33.60 -23.52
N ALA A 768 23.12 34.88 -23.65
CA ALA A 768 23.76 35.44 -24.84
C ALA A 768 25.19 34.89 -25.06
N ASP A 769 26.00 34.82 -24.00
CA ASP A 769 27.34 34.22 -24.04
C ASP A 769 27.28 32.73 -24.41
N MET A 770 26.44 31.95 -23.71
CA MET A 770 26.16 30.55 -23.97
C MET A 770 25.79 30.30 -25.44
N ARG A 771 24.81 31.03 -25.97
CA ARG A 771 24.32 30.83 -27.34
C ARG A 771 25.36 31.20 -28.40
N ARG A 772 26.16 32.25 -28.17
CA ARG A 772 27.29 32.63 -29.03
C ARG A 772 28.34 31.52 -29.11
N GLU A 773 28.68 30.92 -27.96
CA GLU A 773 29.75 29.93 -27.87
C GLU A 773 29.32 28.53 -28.32
N SER A 774 28.04 28.15 -28.17
CA SER A 774 27.50 26.94 -28.80
C SER A 774 27.58 27.00 -30.32
N LEU A 775 27.20 28.13 -30.93
CA LEU A 775 27.27 28.33 -32.39
C LEU A 775 28.70 28.22 -32.91
N ALA A 776 29.68 28.81 -32.20
CA ALA A 776 31.10 28.72 -32.57
C ALA A 776 31.69 27.30 -32.42
N THR A 777 31.14 26.48 -31.53
CA THR A 777 31.66 25.13 -31.20
C THR A 777 31.06 24.01 -32.08
N GLY A 778 29.96 24.30 -32.78
CA GLY A 778 29.10 23.25 -33.34
C GLY A 778 28.55 22.36 -32.23
N ALA A 779 28.11 22.98 -31.13
CA ALA A 779 27.53 22.32 -29.97
C ALA A 779 26.01 22.19 -30.09
N TYR A 780 25.41 21.45 -29.17
CA TYR A 780 23.96 21.35 -29.05
C TYR A 780 23.30 22.74 -28.92
N PRO A 781 22.24 23.05 -29.71
CA PRO A 781 21.65 24.38 -29.74
C PRO A 781 20.91 24.77 -28.45
N ILE A 782 21.38 25.82 -27.79
CA ILE A 782 20.78 26.33 -26.56
C ILE A 782 19.47 27.08 -26.88
N THR A 783 18.35 26.45 -26.53
CA THR A 783 16.98 27.01 -26.62
C THR A 783 16.57 27.74 -25.34
N VAL A 784 15.44 28.45 -25.38
CA VAL A 784 14.84 29.17 -24.23
C VAL A 784 14.50 28.23 -23.06
N ARG A 785 14.23 26.93 -23.32
CA ARG A 785 13.95 25.94 -22.27
C ARG A 785 15.08 25.85 -21.22
N HIS A 786 16.34 26.07 -21.61
CA HIS A 786 17.46 26.08 -20.66
C HIS A 786 17.49 27.36 -19.78
N LEU A 787 16.92 28.47 -20.23
CA LEU A 787 16.74 29.67 -19.40
C LEU A 787 15.67 29.39 -18.33
N GLU A 788 14.56 28.76 -18.72
CA GLU A 788 13.55 28.28 -17.77
C GLU A 788 14.13 27.23 -16.80
N ALA A 789 15.02 26.36 -17.26
CA ALA A 789 15.71 25.39 -16.41
C ALA A 789 16.52 26.06 -15.29
N ILE A 790 17.29 27.12 -15.59
CA ILE A 790 18.00 27.91 -14.57
C ILE A 790 17.03 28.45 -13.51
N ILE A 791 15.85 28.92 -13.94
CA ILE A 791 14.81 29.41 -13.03
C ILE A 791 14.28 28.27 -12.14
N ARG A 792 13.88 27.12 -12.71
CA ARG A 792 13.41 25.94 -11.95
C ARG A 792 14.46 25.45 -10.95
N ILE A 793 15.74 25.41 -11.36
CA ILE A 793 16.86 24.98 -10.51
C ILE A 793 17.06 25.97 -9.35
N SER A 794 16.94 27.28 -9.58
CA SER A 794 17.01 28.27 -8.50
C SER A 794 15.85 28.15 -7.49
N GLU A 795 14.65 27.78 -7.96
CA GLU A 795 13.50 27.47 -7.09
C GLU A 795 13.69 26.17 -6.31
N ALA A 796 14.23 25.12 -6.93
CA ALA A 796 14.56 23.89 -6.24
C ALA A 796 15.62 24.12 -5.13
N PHE A 797 16.66 24.93 -5.39
CA PHE A 797 17.60 25.35 -4.33
C PHE A 797 16.93 26.17 -3.21
N ALA A 798 15.97 27.04 -3.53
CA ALA A 798 15.20 27.75 -2.50
C ALA A 798 14.33 26.80 -1.65
N LYS A 799 13.69 25.78 -2.26
CA LYS A 799 12.98 24.70 -1.53
C LYS A 799 13.92 23.88 -0.65
N MET A 800 15.13 23.54 -1.12
CA MET A 800 16.14 22.83 -0.30
C MET A 800 16.52 23.58 0.98
N ARG A 801 16.28 24.90 1.04
CA ARG A 801 16.45 25.76 2.23
C ARG A 801 15.14 26.12 2.94
N LEU A 802 14.02 25.44 2.63
CA LEU A 802 12.65 25.77 3.06
C LEU A 802 12.28 27.27 2.90
N SER A 803 12.76 27.89 1.82
CA SER A 803 12.73 29.35 1.68
C SER A 803 11.68 29.80 0.68
N GLU A 804 10.73 30.63 1.13
CA GLU A 804 9.72 31.27 0.25
C GLU A 804 10.31 32.23 -0.80
N TYR A 805 11.60 32.54 -0.75
CA TYR A 805 12.25 33.54 -1.61
C TYR A 805 13.58 33.00 -2.14
N CYS A 806 13.77 33.07 -3.46
CA CYS A 806 15.05 32.77 -4.10
C CYS A 806 16.05 33.90 -3.85
N LYS A 807 17.27 33.57 -3.41
CA LYS A 807 18.39 34.50 -3.25
C LYS A 807 19.25 34.53 -4.51
N ALA A 808 20.03 35.60 -4.69
CA ALA A 808 21.09 35.66 -5.71
C ALA A 808 22.10 34.50 -5.59
N GLU A 809 22.36 34.00 -4.37
CA GLU A 809 23.19 32.81 -4.14
C GLU A 809 22.62 31.53 -4.77
N ASP A 810 21.28 31.36 -4.78
CA ASP A 810 20.63 30.18 -5.37
C ASP A 810 20.67 30.26 -6.90
N ILE A 811 20.55 31.48 -7.45
CA ILE A 811 20.71 31.77 -8.87
C ILE A 811 22.16 31.50 -9.31
N ASP A 812 23.16 31.93 -8.54
CA ASP A 812 24.57 31.65 -8.86
C ASP A 812 24.92 30.17 -8.75
N ARG A 813 24.31 29.42 -7.81
CA ARG A 813 24.38 27.95 -7.78
C ARG A 813 23.70 27.31 -9.00
N ALA A 814 22.52 27.79 -9.42
CA ALA A 814 21.82 27.30 -10.60
C ALA A 814 22.61 27.55 -11.91
N ILE A 815 23.22 28.73 -12.01
CA ILE A 815 24.13 29.10 -13.10
C ILE A 815 25.38 28.21 -13.09
N ALA A 816 25.99 27.96 -11.92
CA ALA A 816 27.14 27.07 -11.82
C ALA A 816 26.80 25.65 -12.30
N VAL A 817 25.72 25.04 -11.81
CA VAL A 817 25.31 23.67 -12.21
C VAL A 817 25.01 23.57 -13.70
N THR A 818 24.29 24.54 -14.28
CA THR A 818 23.96 24.52 -15.71
C THR A 818 25.18 24.79 -16.61
N VAL A 819 26.13 25.62 -16.17
CA VAL A 819 27.41 25.81 -16.87
C VAL A 819 28.32 24.58 -16.72
N GLU A 820 28.41 23.97 -15.54
CA GLU A 820 29.18 22.74 -15.28
C GLU A 820 28.65 21.58 -16.14
N SER A 821 27.32 21.39 -16.20
CA SER A 821 26.64 20.46 -17.10
C SER A 821 26.93 20.75 -18.58
N PHE A 822 26.77 22.01 -19.02
CA PHE A 822 27.03 22.40 -20.41
C PHE A 822 28.49 22.12 -20.80
N VAL A 823 29.47 22.59 -20.03
CA VAL A 823 30.91 22.36 -20.28
C VAL A 823 31.27 20.87 -20.15
N GLY A 824 30.56 20.11 -19.32
CA GLY A 824 30.64 18.65 -19.21
C GLY A 824 30.25 17.90 -20.49
N SER A 825 29.30 18.43 -21.27
CA SER A 825 28.87 17.85 -22.56
C SER A 825 29.83 18.09 -23.74
N GLN A 826 30.82 18.99 -23.61
CA GLN A 826 31.59 19.47 -24.76
C GLN A 826 32.86 18.66 -25.07
N LYS A 827 33.26 18.77 -26.35
CA LYS A 827 34.53 18.26 -26.92
C LYS A 827 35.73 18.75 -26.10
N VAL A 828 36.71 17.88 -25.85
CA VAL A 828 37.90 18.20 -25.02
C VAL A 828 38.68 19.41 -25.53
N SER A 829 38.79 19.58 -26.86
CA SER A 829 39.44 20.73 -27.51
C SER A 829 38.81 22.07 -27.10
N CYS A 830 37.48 22.13 -27.05
CA CYS A 830 36.72 23.32 -26.69
C CYS A 830 36.55 23.47 -25.17
N LYS A 831 36.48 22.36 -24.42
CA LYS A 831 36.24 22.34 -22.95
C LYS A 831 37.17 23.30 -22.19
N LYS A 832 38.47 23.35 -22.53
CA LYS A 832 39.44 24.26 -21.88
C LYS A 832 39.25 25.74 -22.24
N ALA A 833 38.70 26.06 -23.41
CA ALA A 833 38.39 27.44 -23.81
C ALA A 833 37.09 27.92 -23.13
N LEU A 834 36.03 27.10 -23.21
CA LEU A 834 34.72 27.39 -22.60
C LEU A 834 34.83 27.51 -21.07
N ALA A 835 35.56 26.60 -20.40
CA ALA A 835 35.81 26.70 -18.96
C ALA A 835 36.53 28.01 -18.56
N ARG A 836 37.33 28.61 -19.44
CA ARG A 836 37.96 29.92 -19.22
C ARG A 836 36.98 31.08 -19.48
N ALA A 837 36.15 30.99 -20.51
CA ALA A 837 35.15 32.00 -20.85
C ALA A 837 34.04 32.11 -19.78
N PHE A 838 33.58 30.98 -19.25
CA PHE A 838 32.55 30.92 -18.20
C PHE A 838 33.12 30.91 -16.76
N ALA A 839 34.44 31.00 -16.56
CA ALA A 839 35.06 31.05 -15.22
C ALA A 839 34.48 32.16 -14.33
N LYS A 840 34.10 33.30 -14.93
CA LYS A 840 33.40 34.42 -14.29
C LYS A 840 32.05 34.07 -13.65
N TYR A 841 31.46 32.93 -13.99
CA TYR A 841 30.20 32.44 -13.44
C TYR A 841 30.37 31.22 -12.52
N THR A 842 31.40 30.39 -12.72
CA THR A 842 31.66 29.20 -11.87
C THR A 842 32.46 29.51 -10.60
N LEU A 843 33.32 30.55 -10.62
CA LEU A 843 34.17 30.92 -9.47
C LEU A 843 33.40 31.49 -8.27
N ASN A 844 32.11 31.80 -8.41
CA ASN A 844 31.25 32.30 -7.32
C ASN A 844 30.77 31.21 -6.33
N LYS A 845 31.11 29.92 -6.55
CA LYS A 845 30.70 28.78 -5.71
C LYS A 845 31.21 28.97 -4.26
N PRO A 846 30.35 29.27 -3.27
CA PRO A 846 30.76 29.74 -1.93
C PRO A 846 31.29 28.58 -1.07
N GLY A 847 32.55 28.21 -1.31
CA GLY A 847 33.26 27.11 -0.66
C GLY A 847 34.60 26.78 -1.33
N SER A 848 34.76 27.09 -2.63
CA SER A 848 35.94 26.73 -3.43
C SER A 848 37.25 27.41 -2.97
N GLN A 849 37.20 28.59 -2.33
CA GLN A 849 38.38 29.44 -2.08
C GLN A 849 39.39 28.92 -1.03
N ARG A 850 39.22 27.73 -0.43
CA ARG A 850 40.03 27.28 0.72
C ARG A 850 41.10 26.19 0.47
N ARG A 851 41.37 25.78 -0.77
CA ARG A 851 42.43 24.77 -1.08
C ARG A 851 43.56 25.19 -2.04
N ALA A 852 43.50 26.38 -2.66
CA ALA A 852 44.56 26.86 -3.57
C ALA A 852 45.13 28.21 -3.11
N GLY A 853 46.19 28.20 -2.28
CA GLY A 853 46.87 29.45 -1.86
C GLY A 853 47.88 29.34 -0.71
N ALA A 854 47.85 28.28 0.11
CA ALA A 854 48.68 28.16 1.31
C ALA A 854 50.00 27.40 1.08
N GLY A 855 50.86 27.88 0.16
CA GLY A 855 52.15 27.20 -0.10
C GLY A 855 53.04 27.81 -1.17
N SER A 856 53.71 28.94 -0.88
CA SER A 856 54.95 29.37 -1.60
C SER A 856 55.57 30.68 -1.11
N GLN A 857 54.82 31.61 -0.49
CA GLN A 857 55.29 33.00 -0.28
C GLN A 857 55.92 33.32 1.11
N ALA A 858 56.22 32.33 1.94
CA ALA A 858 56.62 32.56 3.34
C ALA A 858 58.13 32.79 3.62
N THR A 859 59.02 32.61 2.63
CA THR A 859 60.48 32.41 2.91
C THR A 859 61.43 33.45 2.30
N ARG A 860 60.96 34.61 1.82
CA ARG A 860 61.83 35.65 1.21
C ARG A 860 61.51 37.11 1.61
N ARG A 861 61.42 37.41 2.93
CA ARG A 861 61.43 38.82 3.40
C ARG A 861 61.83 39.04 4.88
N ALA A 862 62.93 38.45 5.31
CA ALA A 862 63.57 38.77 6.61
C ALA A 862 65.11 38.79 6.43
N GLY A 863 65.70 39.97 6.21
CA GLY A 863 67.12 40.05 5.80
C GLY A 863 67.69 41.44 5.52
N ALA A 864 67.17 42.51 6.15
CA ALA A 864 67.80 43.83 6.16
C ALA A 864 67.29 44.68 7.34
N VAL A 865 68.14 45.58 7.84
CA VAL A 865 68.02 46.49 9.02
C VAL A 865 68.65 45.94 10.30
N ARG A 866 69.99 46.08 10.40
CA ARG A 866 70.73 46.26 11.65
C ARG A 866 72.14 46.84 11.42
N ALA A 867 72.17 48.06 10.89
CA ALA A 867 73.29 49.00 10.88
C ALA A 867 72.68 50.41 10.76
#